data_AF-A0A2G6J8L3-F1
#
_entry.id   AF-A0A2G6J8L3-F1
#
_cell.length_a   1.000
_cell.length_b   1.000
_cell.length_c   1.000
_cell.angle_alpha   90.00
_cell.angle_beta   90.00
_cell.angle_gamma   90.00
#
_symmetry.space_group_name_H-M   'P 1'
#
loop_
_entity.id
_entity.type
_entity.pdbx_description
1 polymer ?
#
loop_
_entity_poly.entity_id
_entity_poly.type
_entity_poly.pdbx_seq_one_letter_code
_entity_poly.pdbx_strand_id
1 'polypeptide(L)'
;MEAQEGGAEGQEGAQGGQVSVGLGPFAKAGLLAVVTVALIGCPPAQRRRLAKRIPPPSASLPASLLPPEGAGPKLRRAERAWLAKQPNEALRELAAVLRTEPDHLEARVLLALVQQRARRPKQAAEAWHRVERIIVLKGKLRAFELQTTLLGAAQHYLRRGAEARSKLFLEALWRRFPSGDAAALAQLAVAEQAYRDRRWYHVSRACAELARVRPRHRGNQRCRELALIAKRLLAVGPDAPRQAATWRWESPSPQANDLQAVWVGPKGLGVIVGAAGTILERRRRERRWRVLRPLTRWNLRAIAARDANAIFVVGEGGVVLRRGSAGWRLLRSPAPQNADLHGAWSPDGNTLIAVGDGGVVLHYAKGAFRREQPTKVSLHGVWGADGRHVFAVGGEGTMLAYDGKSWRGFSSDAYEHLRGVWGSSKDHVLVAGDRRTVIFFDGVKAKESVQGMADLGAVWGTGPKTAWAVGKGGTILRSPARRPLGEWAKERSGTIATLHDVRGGGGGIWAVGQGGTILRRRGRRWELEAGGSMESLVGVASAAPGQGIALGLRGKLLTRAGGRWSATVLPIRGIYRALWSADGRSLVAVGHRGLIVIGDGKAYRRIKSNTAEDLLAVQRCGTTIYASGTRGTMLRIEEADGVASVRGERVPAGQRLRGLAGCRSPIVVGDRGVIMARRRGVWRRESSGRMNNLYAVWADAKEREAVAVGEGGLVLRRRGGRWRAERTPLAQTLIGVWGRSPRDLYAVSRGGNVIHYDGETWRLHRSPAACLLAVGGNASEVLAVGCSCGVLRLKR
;
A
#
# COMPACT_ATOMS: atom_id res chain seq x y z
N MET A 1 -14.19 56.44 -5.70
CA MET A 1 -12.77 56.07 -5.89
C MET A 1 -12.71 54.70 -6.58
N GLU A 2 -13.35 54.52 -7.76
CA GLU A 2 -13.09 55.13 -9.10
C GLU A 2 -11.95 54.42 -9.84
N ALA A 3 -12.01 54.10 -11.13
CA ALA A 3 -13.06 54.18 -12.16
C ALA A 3 -12.82 52.99 -13.16
N GLN A 4 -13.84 52.24 -13.64
CA GLN A 4 -14.62 52.45 -14.89
C GLN A 4 -13.76 52.23 -16.18
N GLU A 5 -14.18 51.63 -17.31
CA GLU A 5 -15.48 51.22 -17.91
C GLU A 5 -15.30 49.80 -18.55
N GLY A 6 -16.25 49.04 -19.11
CA GLY A 6 -17.70 49.06 -19.41
C GLY A 6 -18.00 47.72 -20.16
N GLY A 7 -19.20 47.25 -20.46
CA GLY A 7 -20.57 47.71 -20.26
C GLY A 7 -21.49 46.98 -21.26
N ALA A 8 -22.42 46.13 -20.81
CA ALA A 8 -23.53 45.59 -21.61
C ALA A 8 -24.56 44.94 -20.66
N GLU A 9 -25.79 45.45 -20.66
CA GLU A 9 -26.85 45.09 -19.71
C GLU A 9 -27.75 43.94 -20.21
N GLY A 10 -28.56 43.41 -19.28
CA GLY A 10 -29.69 42.51 -19.53
C GLY A 10 -30.49 42.38 -18.24
N GLN A 11 -31.55 43.17 -18.10
CA GLN A 11 -32.31 43.37 -16.86
C GLN A 11 -33.37 42.29 -16.58
N GLU A 12 -33.72 42.20 -15.29
CA GLU A 12 -35.04 41.96 -14.64
C GLU A 12 -34.76 41.19 -13.32
N GLY A 13 -35.09 41.67 -12.12
CA GLY A 13 -36.41 42.10 -11.64
C GLY A 13 -37.05 40.92 -10.86
N ALA A 14 -37.55 41.02 -9.62
CA ALA A 14 -37.59 42.08 -8.61
C ALA A 14 -37.80 41.44 -7.20
N GLN A 15 -37.71 42.21 -6.11
CA GLN A 15 -38.39 42.10 -4.78
C GLN A 15 -38.52 40.70 -4.10
N GLY A 16 -38.34 40.51 -2.79
CA GLY A 16 -38.56 41.43 -1.67
C GLY A 16 -39.71 40.89 -0.80
N GLY A 17 -39.40 40.20 0.31
CA GLY A 17 -40.43 39.63 1.19
C GLY A 17 -39.87 38.97 2.46
N GLN A 18 -40.09 39.61 3.61
CA GLN A 18 -39.93 38.99 4.93
C GLN A 18 -41.20 38.22 5.29
N VAL A 19 -41.06 36.99 5.78
CA VAL A 19 -42.05 36.35 6.66
C VAL A 19 -41.32 35.70 7.81
N SER A 20 -41.68 36.08 9.04
CA SER A 20 -41.22 35.43 10.26
C SER A 20 -42.09 34.21 10.57
N VAL A 21 -41.47 33.06 10.81
CA VAL A 21 -42.13 31.88 11.39
C VAL A 21 -41.27 31.38 12.55
N GLY A 22 -41.80 31.44 13.76
CA GLY A 22 -41.13 30.89 14.94
C GLY A 22 -41.17 29.36 14.95
N LEU A 23 -40.05 28.73 15.32
CA LEU A 23 -39.96 27.28 15.51
C LEU A 23 -39.35 26.95 16.88
N GLY A 24 -40.01 26.00 17.57
CA GLY A 24 -39.77 25.66 18.97
C GLY A 24 -38.53 24.81 19.27
N PRO A 25 -38.36 24.36 20.54
CA PRO A 25 -37.05 24.01 21.11
C PRO A 25 -36.31 22.78 20.55
N PHE A 26 -36.90 22.00 19.64
CA PHE A 26 -36.32 20.73 19.17
C PHE A 26 -35.30 20.84 18.02
N ALA A 27 -35.09 22.03 17.43
CA ALA A 27 -34.19 22.20 16.28
C ALA A 27 -32.69 22.35 16.62
N LYS A 28 -32.30 22.59 17.89
CA LYS A 28 -30.89 22.88 18.25
C LYS A 28 -29.96 21.65 18.34
N ALA A 29 -30.48 20.43 18.28
CA ALA A 29 -29.66 19.21 18.32
C ALA A 29 -29.08 18.79 16.95
N GLY A 30 -29.61 19.31 15.83
CA GLY A 30 -29.24 18.87 14.48
C GLY A 30 -27.94 19.48 13.92
N LEU A 31 -27.52 20.67 14.37
CA LEU A 31 -26.50 21.45 13.67
C LEU A 31 -25.05 21.14 14.06
N LEU A 32 -24.81 20.48 15.21
CA LEU A 32 -23.44 20.10 15.62
C LEU A 32 -22.86 18.95 14.78
N ALA A 33 -23.70 18.15 14.12
CA ALA A 33 -23.27 16.98 13.35
C ALA A 33 -22.69 17.31 11.95
N VAL A 34 -22.95 18.51 11.41
CA VAL A 34 -22.58 18.87 10.03
C VAL A 34 -21.20 19.54 9.95
N VAL A 35 -20.74 20.21 11.01
CA VAL A 35 -19.44 20.93 11.00
C VAL A 35 -18.25 20.00 11.22
N THR A 36 -18.40 18.86 11.90
CA THR A 36 -17.30 17.91 12.17
C THR A 36 -16.89 17.09 10.94
N VAL A 37 -17.75 16.99 9.91
CA VAL A 37 -17.50 16.17 8.70
C VAL A 37 -16.78 16.95 7.59
N ALA A 38 -16.78 18.28 7.62
CA ALA A 38 -16.28 19.14 6.54
C ALA A 38 -14.76 19.45 6.55
N LEU A 39 -13.96 18.89 7.47
CA LEU A 39 -12.50 19.17 7.59
C LEU A 39 -11.56 18.01 7.21
N ILE A 40 -12.10 16.92 6.67
CA ILE A 40 -11.35 15.76 6.18
C ILE A 40 -11.27 15.80 4.64
N GLY A 41 -10.56 16.79 4.07
CA GLY A 41 -10.44 16.89 2.61
C GLY A 41 -9.52 17.97 2.01
N CYS A 42 -9.21 19.07 2.71
CA CYS A 42 -8.54 20.23 2.09
C CYS A 42 -7.05 20.44 2.49
N PRO A 43 -6.17 20.87 1.55
CA PRO A 43 -4.74 21.08 1.80
C PRO A 43 -4.39 22.21 2.79
N PRO A 44 -3.17 22.23 3.38
CA PRO A 44 -2.84 23.13 4.49
C PRO A 44 -2.95 24.63 4.18
N ALA A 45 -2.62 25.06 2.96
CA ALA A 45 -2.56 26.47 2.60
C ALA A 45 -3.92 27.19 2.61
N GLN A 46 -5.02 26.47 2.33
CA GLN A 46 -6.37 27.07 2.36
C GLN A 46 -6.96 27.16 3.77
N ARG A 47 -6.52 26.33 4.73
CA ARG A 47 -6.98 26.40 6.14
C ARG A 47 -6.67 27.76 6.77
N ARG A 48 -5.53 28.36 6.46
CA ARG A 48 -5.14 29.70 6.95
C ARG A 48 -5.91 30.87 6.31
N ARG A 49 -6.59 30.67 5.17
CA ARG A 49 -7.45 31.71 4.55
C ARG A 49 -8.90 31.64 5.02
N LEU A 50 -9.43 30.45 5.32
CA LEU A 50 -10.76 30.31 5.93
C LEU A 50 -10.81 30.70 7.42
N ALA A 51 -9.74 30.41 8.19
CA ALA A 51 -9.64 30.83 9.59
C ALA A 51 -9.55 32.36 9.81
N LYS A 52 -9.46 33.16 8.74
CA LYS A 52 -9.44 34.64 8.79
C LYS A 52 -10.76 35.32 8.37
N ARG A 53 -11.83 34.53 8.11
CA ARG A 53 -13.12 35.04 7.62
C ARG A 53 -14.33 34.62 8.48
N ILE A 54 -14.11 34.17 9.72
CA ILE A 54 -15.18 33.90 10.68
C ILE A 54 -14.98 34.85 11.86
N PRO A 55 -15.89 35.82 12.11
CA PRO A 55 -15.74 36.80 13.18
C PRO A 55 -15.94 36.17 14.57
N PRO A 56 -15.37 36.75 15.63
CA PRO A 56 -15.53 36.26 16.99
C PRO A 56 -16.94 36.58 17.54
N PRO A 57 -17.61 35.63 18.21
CA PRO A 57 -18.83 35.93 18.95
C PRO A 57 -18.51 36.57 20.32
N SER A 58 -18.52 37.89 20.34
CA SER A 58 -18.89 38.74 21.48
C SER A 58 -20.30 39.29 21.19
N ALA A 59 -21.29 39.35 22.09
CA ALA A 59 -21.46 38.82 23.44
C ALA A 59 -22.96 38.40 23.58
N SER A 60 -23.64 38.22 24.72
CA SER A 60 -23.31 38.29 26.16
C SER A 60 -24.25 37.34 26.94
N LEU A 61 -23.87 36.98 28.17
CA LEU A 61 -24.71 36.48 29.28
C LEU A 61 -23.94 36.79 30.60
N PRO A 62 -24.57 36.89 31.78
CA PRO A 62 -24.53 38.12 32.56
C PRO A 62 -23.19 38.41 33.28
N ALA A 63 -22.90 39.69 33.47
CA ALA A 63 -21.72 40.20 34.16
C ALA A 63 -21.74 40.03 35.70
N SER A 64 -22.31 38.93 36.20
CA SER A 64 -22.48 38.64 37.65
C SER A 64 -21.75 37.39 38.12
N LEU A 65 -20.88 36.81 37.29
CA LEU A 65 -20.06 35.62 37.63
C LEU A 65 -18.56 35.79 37.33
N LEU A 66 -18.09 37.03 37.17
CA LEU A 66 -16.67 37.37 37.30
C LEU A 66 -16.35 37.55 38.79
N PRO A 67 -15.33 36.88 39.36
CA PRO A 67 -14.80 37.28 40.65
C PRO A 67 -14.13 38.67 40.52
N PRO A 68 -14.24 39.56 41.52
CA PRO A 68 -13.69 40.92 41.46
C PRO A 68 -12.15 40.92 41.47
N GLU A 69 -11.53 42.00 41.00
CA GLU A 69 -10.08 42.09 40.73
C GLU A 69 -9.15 42.16 41.98
N GLY A 70 -9.58 41.64 43.14
CA GLY A 70 -8.88 41.79 44.42
C GLY A 70 -7.70 40.83 44.67
N ALA A 71 -7.83 39.55 44.37
CA ALA A 71 -6.87 38.52 44.82
C ALA A 71 -5.56 38.41 44.02
N GLY A 72 -5.55 38.87 42.76
CA GLY A 72 -4.49 38.56 41.77
C GLY A 72 -3.04 38.86 42.19
N PRO A 73 -2.71 40.02 42.78
CA PRO A 73 -1.32 40.35 43.12
C PRO A 73 -0.74 39.50 44.26
N LYS A 74 -1.54 39.21 45.29
CA LYS A 74 -1.13 38.44 46.49
C LYS A 74 -0.97 36.96 46.17
N LEU A 75 -1.87 36.39 45.37
CA LEU A 75 -1.75 35.02 44.87
C LEU A 75 -0.44 34.82 44.08
N ARG A 76 -0.11 35.77 43.18
CA ARG A 76 1.17 35.77 42.42
C ARG A 76 2.42 36.05 43.27
N ARG A 77 2.29 36.55 44.50
CA ARG A 77 3.39 36.62 45.49
C ARG A 77 3.55 35.28 46.21
N ALA A 78 2.44 34.67 46.65
CA ALA A 78 2.45 33.35 47.26
C ALA A 78 3.07 32.28 46.34
N GLU A 79 2.73 32.30 45.04
CA GLU A 79 3.34 31.41 44.04
C GLU A 79 4.85 31.60 43.91
N ARG A 80 5.33 32.85 43.92
CA ARG A 80 6.77 33.15 43.83
C ARG A 80 7.54 32.76 45.09
N ALA A 81 7.02 33.09 46.28
CA ALA A 81 7.60 32.66 47.56
C ALA A 81 7.64 31.12 47.69
N TRP A 82 6.61 30.44 47.20
CA TRP A 82 6.59 28.97 47.14
C TRP A 82 7.66 28.39 46.22
N LEU A 83 7.80 28.91 45.00
CA LEU A 83 8.84 28.48 44.05
C LEU A 83 10.25 28.79 44.57
N ALA A 84 10.43 29.88 45.32
CA ALA A 84 11.65 30.25 46.04
C ALA A 84 11.93 29.41 47.31
N LYS A 85 11.09 28.42 47.64
CA LYS A 85 11.17 27.56 48.83
C LYS A 85 11.04 28.31 50.18
N GLN A 86 10.28 29.40 50.23
CA GLN A 86 9.98 30.18 51.44
C GLN A 86 8.53 29.92 51.91
N PRO A 87 8.25 28.78 52.58
CA PRO A 87 6.88 28.34 52.87
C PRO A 87 6.12 29.26 53.83
N ASN A 88 6.79 29.85 54.81
CA ASN A 88 6.14 30.71 55.81
C ASN A 88 5.62 32.03 55.20
N GLU A 89 6.31 32.54 54.18
CA GLU A 89 5.91 33.75 53.46
C GLU A 89 4.74 33.46 52.51
N ALA A 90 4.81 32.35 51.76
CA ALA A 90 3.69 31.86 50.96
C ALA A 90 2.43 31.62 51.80
N LEU A 91 2.56 31.06 53.02
CA LEU A 91 1.44 30.86 53.94
C LEU A 91 0.81 32.18 54.43
N ARG A 92 1.61 33.23 54.69
CA ARG A 92 1.08 34.55 55.10
C ARG A 92 0.24 35.20 54.00
N GLU A 93 0.74 35.19 52.76
CA GLU A 93 0.04 35.78 51.61
C GLU A 93 -1.26 35.00 51.29
N LEU A 94 -1.23 33.66 51.32
CA LEU A 94 -2.43 32.84 51.13
C LEU A 94 -3.47 33.05 52.23
N ALA A 95 -3.03 33.19 53.49
CA ALA A 95 -3.91 33.52 54.60
C ALA A 95 -4.46 34.96 54.56
N ALA A 96 -3.89 35.85 53.72
CA ALA A 96 -4.46 37.17 53.44
C ALA A 96 -5.53 37.08 52.34
N VAL A 97 -5.28 36.32 51.26
CA VAL A 97 -6.25 36.09 50.17
C VAL A 97 -7.50 35.36 50.70
N LEU A 98 -7.32 34.28 51.46
CA LEU A 98 -8.43 33.48 51.99
C LEU A 98 -9.21 34.15 53.13
N ARG A 99 -8.73 35.30 53.64
CA ARG A 99 -9.48 36.14 54.58
C ARG A 99 -10.46 37.08 53.88
N THR A 100 -10.16 37.52 52.65
CA THR A 100 -11.05 38.37 51.86
C THR A 100 -11.92 37.55 50.89
N GLU A 101 -11.39 36.45 50.34
CA GLU A 101 -12.06 35.57 49.39
C GLU A 101 -11.92 34.09 49.83
N PRO A 102 -12.76 33.61 50.78
CA PRO A 102 -12.59 32.28 51.39
C PRO A 102 -12.71 31.11 50.41
N ASP A 103 -13.48 31.28 49.34
CA ASP A 103 -13.71 30.25 48.32
C ASP A 103 -12.80 30.38 47.09
N HIS A 104 -11.76 31.22 47.12
CA HIS A 104 -10.82 31.36 46.00
C HIS A 104 -10.07 30.05 45.74
N LEU A 105 -10.53 29.31 44.72
CA LEU A 105 -10.14 27.93 44.44
C LEU A 105 -8.62 27.75 44.31
N GLU A 106 -7.95 28.63 43.58
CA GLU A 106 -6.50 28.56 43.35
C GLU A 106 -5.69 28.78 44.63
N ALA A 107 -6.10 29.72 45.50
CA ALA A 107 -5.45 29.95 46.80
C ALA A 107 -5.59 28.72 47.72
N ARG A 108 -6.74 28.04 47.70
CA ARG A 108 -6.97 26.80 48.47
C ARG A 108 -6.11 25.64 47.95
N VAL A 109 -5.94 25.52 46.63
CA VAL A 109 -5.06 24.52 46.02
C VAL A 109 -3.58 24.82 46.34
N LEU A 110 -3.16 26.09 46.27
CA LEU A 110 -1.80 26.49 46.60
C LEU A 110 -1.47 26.25 48.08
N LEU A 111 -2.42 26.54 48.99
CA LEU A 111 -2.27 26.30 50.43
C LEU A 111 -1.99 24.82 50.72
N ALA A 112 -2.76 23.90 50.12
CA ALA A 112 -2.56 22.47 50.26
C ALA A 112 -1.18 22.00 49.74
N LEU A 113 -0.66 22.64 48.68
CA LEU A 113 0.68 22.35 48.15
C LEU A 113 1.79 22.87 49.08
N VAL A 114 1.66 24.08 49.62
CA VAL A 114 2.66 24.65 50.55
C VAL A 114 2.75 23.81 51.84
N GLN A 115 1.61 23.34 52.34
CA GLN A 115 1.51 22.47 53.52
C GLN A 115 2.26 21.13 53.35
N GLN A 116 2.25 20.50 52.16
CA GLN A 116 2.91 19.21 51.94
C GLN A 116 4.45 19.24 52.02
N ARG A 117 5.08 20.43 52.01
CA ARG A 117 6.56 20.57 51.94
C ARG A 117 7.15 21.37 53.11
N ALA A 118 6.31 21.90 54.00
CA ALA A 118 6.76 22.54 55.22
C ALA A 118 7.29 21.50 56.21
N ARG A 119 8.57 21.61 56.61
CA ARG A 119 9.27 20.61 57.46
C ARG A 119 8.81 20.55 58.93
N ARG A 120 7.75 21.27 59.34
CA ARG A 120 7.23 21.32 60.73
C ARG A 120 5.70 21.22 60.75
N PRO A 121 5.10 20.01 60.87
CA PRO A 121 3.65 19.82 60.70
C PRO A 121 2.77 20.45 61.79
N LYS A 122 3.26 20.65 63.03
CA LYS A 122 2.43 21.20 64.14
C LYS A 122 1.89 22.61 63.86
N GLN A 123 2.69 23.51 63.28
CA GLN A 123 2.24 24.88 62.97
C GLN A 123 1.28 24.94 61.77
N ALA A 124 1.31 23.95 60.88
CA ALA A 124 0.33 23.84 59.79
C ALA A 124 -1.06 23.42 60.31
N ALA A 125 -1.12 22.60 61.38
CA ALA A 125 -2.36 22.21 62.04
C ALA A 125 -3.03 23.39 62.79
N GLU A 126 -2.25 24.24 63.45
CA GLU A 126 -2.75 25.46 64.10
C GLU A 126 -3.31 26.48 63.10
N ALA A 127 -2.71 26.57 61.90
CA ALA A 127 -3.25 27.38 60.80
C ALA A 127 -4.54 26.78 60.24
N TRP A 128 -4.64 25.44 60.13
CA TRP A 128 -5.86 24.76 59.71
C TRP A 128 -7.02 25.03 60.67
N HIS A 129 -6.84 24.89 62.00
CA HIS A 129 -7.92 25.14 62.98
C HIS A 129 -8.45 26.60 63.02
N ARG A 130 -7.76 27.56 62.40
CA ARG A 130 -8.28 28.93 62.20
C ARG A 130 -9.06 29.08 60.89
N VAL A 131 -8.73 28.33 59.85
CA VAL A 131 -9.44 28.32 58.55
C VAL A 131 -10.66 27.40 58.59
N GLU A 132 -10.58 26.27 59.29
CA GLU A 132 -11.68 25.34 59.55
C GLU A 132 -12.84 26.03 60.29
N ARG A 133 -12.54 26.90 61.27
CA ARG A 133 -13.53 27.75 61.95
C ARG A 133 -14.23 28.75 61.02
N ILE A 134 -13.60 29.16 59.92
CA ILE A 134 -14.20 30.07 58.93
C ILE A 134 -15.04 29.27 57.90
N ILE A 135 -14.57 28.10 57.48
CA ILE A 135 -15.25 27.25 56.48
C ILE A 135 -16.50 26.56 57.07
N VAL A 136 -16.48 26.16 58.34
CA VAL A 136 -17.63 25.49 58.99
C VAL A 136 -18.80 26.44 59.24
N LEU A 137 -18.57 27.75 59.34
CA LEU A 137 -19.63 28.73 59.64
C LEU A 137 -20.47 29.19 58.42
N LYS A 138 -20.16 28.79 57.18
CA LYS A 138 -21.02 28.99 55.99
C LYS A 138 -21.14 27.77 55.06
N GLY A 139 -21.56 26.66 55.68
CA GLY A 139 -22.30 25.50 55.12
C GLY A 139 -22.35 25.16 53.62
N LYS A 140 -22.09 23.86 53.36
CA LYS A 140 -22.64 23.01 52.26
C LYS A 140 -22.04 23.15 50.84
N LEU A 141 -20.81 22.65 50.65
CA LEU A 141 -20.46 21.98 49.37
C LEU A 141 -21.19 20.63 49.29
N ARG A 142 -21.94 20.38 48.22
CA ARG A 142 -22.74 19.16 48.09
C ARG A 142 -21.83 17.98 47.69
N ALA A 143 -22.11 16.78 48.21
CA ALA A 143 -21.30 15.58 47.97
C ALA A 143 -21.00 15.32 46.47
N PHE A 144 -21.97 15.64 45.61
CA PHE A 144 -21.87 15.54 44.15
C PHE A 144 -20.79 16.45 43.54
N GLU A 145 -20.63 17.68 44.03
CA GLU A 145 -19.66 18.67 43.51
C GLU A 145 -18.23 18.26 43.86
N LEU A 146 -18.03 17.66 45.03
CA LEU A 146 -16.74 17.10 45.43
C LEU A 146 -16.38 15.86 44.58
N GLN A 147 -17.35 15.00 44.27
CA GLN A 147 -17.16 13.83 43.39
C GLN A 147 -16.76 14.25 41.96
N THR A 148 -17.49 15.17 41.34
CA THR A 148 -17.20 15.63 39.97
C THR A 148 -15.86 16.36 39.89
N THR A 149 -15.49 17.14 40.90
CA THR A 149 -14.20 17.85 40.98
C THR A 149 -13.02 16.87 41.09
N LEU A 150 -13.09 15.89 41.98
CA LEU A 150 -12.03 14.88 42.14
C LEU A 150 -11.88 14.02 40.87
N LEU A 151 -12.99 13.65 40.23
CA LEU A 151 -12.98 12.91 38.97
C LEU A 151 -12.40 13.76 37.81
N GLY A 152 -12.75 15.04 37.73
CA GLY A 152 -12.20 15.98 36.76
C GLY A 152 -10.69 16.16 36.90
N ALA A 153 -10.19 16.29 38.13
CA ALA A 153 -8.76 16.38 38.42
C ALA A 153 -8.00 15.10 38.02
N ALA A 154 -8.53 13.92 38.37
CA ALA A 154 -7.95 12.63 37.96
C ALA A 154 -7.86 12.51 36.42
N GLN A 155 -8.94 12.84 35.70
CA GLN A 155 -8.95 12.84 34.23
C GLN A 155 -7.96 13.85 33.63
N HIS A 156 -7.81 15.04 34.22
CA HIS A 156 -6.86 16.05 33.74
C HIS A 156 -5.40 15.57 33.80
N TYR A 157 -5.01 14.94 34.91
CA TYR A 157 -3.65 14.40 35.06
C TYR A 157 -3.40 13.15 34.20
N LEU A 158 -4.41 12.29 33.98
CA LEU A 158 -4.33 11.18 33.02
C LEU A 158 -4.09 11.68 31.59
N ARG A 159 -4.84 12.69 31.13
CA ARG A 159 -4.65 13.30 29.79
C ARG A 159 -3.27 13.94 29.60
N ARG A 160 -2.53 14.20 30.69
CA ARG A 160 -1.17 14.76 30.69
C ARG A 160 -0.08 13.73 31.07
N GLY A 161 -0.41 12.43 31.13
CA GLY A 161 0.55 11.35 31.37
C GLY A 161 1.07 11.23 32.81
N ALA A 162 0.49 11.93 33.77
CA ALA A 162 0.94 11.94 35.16
C ALA A 162 0.23 10.84 36.00
N GLU A 163 0.42 9.57 35.63
CA GLU A 163 -0.33 8.40 36.17
C GLU A 163 -0.29 8.34 37.71
N ALA A 164 0.87 8.53 38.35
CA ALA A 164 1.02 8.52 39.81
C ALA A 164 0.21 9.62 40.52
N ARG A 165 0.04 10.80 39.90
CA ARG A 165 -0.78 11.89 40.47
C ARG A 165 -2.26 11.59 40.34
N SER A 166 -2.71 11.03 39.20
CA SER A 166 -4.10 10.63 39.04
C SER A 166 -4.52 9.56 40.05
N LYS A 167 -3.62 8.62 40.39
CA LYS A 167 -3.90 7.56 41.37
C LYS A 167 -4.31 8.13 42.74
N LEU A 168 -3.64 9.18 43.21
CA LEU A 168 -3.95 9.83 44.49
C LEU A 168 -5.36 10.45 44.53
N PHE A 169 -5.81 11.10 43.43
CA PHE A 169 -7.17 11.64 43.35
C PHE A 169 -8.24 10.54 43.29
N LEU A 170 -7.96 9.43 42.62
CA LEU A 170 -8.87 8.27 42.57
C LEU A 170 -8.94 7.54 43.92
N GLU A 171 -7.83 7.40 44.64
CA GLU A 171 -7.79 6.84 46.00
C GLU A 171 -8.53 7.74 47.01
N ALA A 172 -8.42 9.06 46.88
CA ALA A 172 -9.19 10.02 47.69
C ALA A 172 -10.70 9.96 47.40
N LEU A 173 -11.09 9.84 46.13
CA LEU A 173 -12.48 9.62 45.73
C LEU A 173 -13.04 8.33 46.35
N TRP A 174 -12.29 7.23 46.26
CA TRP A 174 -12.71 5.91 46.74
C TRP A 174 -12.84 5.84 48.27
N ARG A 175 -11.90 6.44 49.01
CA ARG A 175 -11.98 6.54 50.48
C ARG A 175 -13.16 7.38 50.97
N ARG A 176 -13.61 8.38 50.19
CA ARG A 176 -14.68 9.30 50.59
C ARG A 176 -16.07 8.85 50.14
N PHE A 177 -16.17 8.04 49.09
CA PHE A 177 -17.44 7.57 48.51
C PHE A 177 -17.40 6.06 48.20
N PRO A 178 -17.64 5.18 49.21
CA PRO A 178 -17.45 3.73 49.06
C PRO A 178 -18.53 2.99 48.25
N SER A 179 -19.56 3.68 47.74
CA SER A 179 -20.66 3.05 46.98
C SER A 179 -20.23 2.63 45.56
N GLY A 180 -20.78 1.51 45.09
CA GLY A 180 -20.30 0.80 43.89
C GLY A 180 -20.30 1.61 42.59
N ASP A 181 -21.18 2.61 42.45
CA ASP A 181 -21.30 3.42 41.22
C ASP A 181 -20.05 4.30 40.98
N ALA A 182 -19.43 4.84 42.03
CA ALA A 182 -18.21 5.63 41.90
C ALA A 182 -17.01 4.77 41.47
N ALA A 183 -16.92 3.53 41.99
CA ALA A 183 -15.90 2.56 41.59
C ALA A 183 -16.11 2.10 40.14
N ALA A 184 -17.35 1.87 39.72
CA ALA A 184 -17.69 1.52 38.34
C ALA A 184 -17.30 2.64 37.36
N LEU A 185 -17.62 3.89 37.66
CA LEU A 185 -17.25 5.06 36.84
C LEU A 185 -15.73 5.25 36.74
N ALA A 186 -14.99 5.06 37.83
CA ALA A 186 -13.53 5.13 37.82
C ALA A 186 -12.90 4.03 36.94
N GLN A 187 -13.38 2.79 37.05
CA GLN A 187 -12.90 1.69 36.19
C GLN A 187 -13.31 1.86 34.72
N LEU A 188 -14.48 2.45 34.43
CA LEU A 188 -14.89 2.79 33.06
C LEU A 188 -13.91 3.79 32.42
N ALA A 189 -13.54 4.85 33.15
CA ALA A 189 -12.60 5.87 32.67
C ALA A 189 -11.20 5.29 32.39
N VAL A 190 -10.73 4.36 33.23
CA VAL A 190 -9.47 3.63 33.02
C VAL A 190 -9.56 2.71 31.78
N ALA A 191 -10.67 1.99 31.61
CA ALA A 191 -10.89 1.12 30.45
C ALA A 191 -10.98 1.91 29.14
N GLU A 192 -11.67 3.04 29.12
CA GLU A 192 -11.80 3.90 27.92
C GLU A 192 -10.45 4.52 27.51
N GLN A 193 -9.64 4.96 28.48
CA GLN A 193 -8.30 5.46 28.20
C GLN A 193 -7.35 4.34 27.72
N ALA A 194 -7.38 3.17 28.35
CA ALA A 194 -6.59 2.01 27.92
C ALA A 194 -6.98 1.53 26.51
N TYR A 195 -8.26 1.66 26.12
CA TYR A 195 -8.74 1.42 24.76
C TYR A 195 -8.17 2.43 23.75
N ARG A 196 -8.21 3.73 24.07
CA ARG A 196 -7.60 4.79 23.23
C ARG A 196 -6.09 4.60 23.05
N ASP A 197 -5.40 4.16 24.10
CA ASP A 197 -3.96 3.89 24.11
C ASP A 197 -3.58 2.51 23.52
N ARG A 198 -4.55 1.69 23.11
CA ARG A 198 -4.37 0.30 22.60
C ARG A 198 -3.67 -0.64 23.60
N ARG A 199 -3.80 -0.38 24.91
CA ARG A 199 -3.22 -1.16 26.02
C ARG A 199 -4.17 -2.28 26.48
N TRP A 200 -4.46 -3.23 25.59
CA TRP A 200 -5.53 -4.24 25.72
C TRP A 200 -5.55 -5.05 27.03
N TYR A 201 -4.39 -5.41 27.59
CA TYR A 201 -4.30 -6.11 28.88
C TYR A 201 -4.97 -5.33 30.03
N HIS A 202 -4.83 -4.00 30.03
CA HIS A 202 -5.43 -3.14 31.06
C HIS A 202 -6.94 -2.96 30.84
N VAL A 203 -7.41 -2.97 29.59
CA VAL A 203 -8.85 -3.01 29.27
C VAL A 203 -9.46 -4.31 29.81
N SER A 204 -8.87 -5.46 29.49
CA SER A 204 -9.35 -6.77 29.97
C SER A 204 -9.39 -6.87 31.49
N ARG A 205 -8.38 -6.36 32.18
CA ARG A 205 -8.32 -6.35 33.65
C ARG A 205 -9.38 -5.42 34.27
N ALA A 206 -9.56 -4.20 33.75
CA ALA A 206 -10.59 -3.28 34.23
C ALA A 206 -12.01 -3.85 34.03
N CYS A 207 -12.28 -4.50 32.89
CA CYS A 207 -13.55 -5.17 32.62
C CYS A 207 -13.79 -6.38 33.55
N ALA A 208 -12.74 -7.13 33.91
CA ALA A 208 -12.85 -8.25 34.85
C ALA A 208 -13.18 -7.81 36.28
N GLU A 209 -12.63 -6.68 36.75
CA GLU A 209 -13.00 -6.11 38.05
C GLU A 209 -14.42 -5.50 38.03
N LEU A 210 -14.82 -4.84 36.94
CA LEU A 210 -16.19 -4.35 36.74
C LEU A 210 -17.23 -5.50 36.84
N ALA A 211 -16.91 -6.69 36.34
CA ALA A 211 -17.79 -7.86 36.41
C ALA A 211 -18.00 -8.42 37.82
N ARG A 212 -17.17 -8.05 38.80
CA ARG A 212 -17.28 -8.50 40.21
C ARG A 212 -18.23 -7.63 41.04
N VAL A 213 -18.58 -6.43 40.58
CA VAL A 213 -19.49 -5.51 41.29
C VAL A 213 -20.93 -5.97 41.10
N ARG A 214 -21.56 -6.51 42.16
CA ARG A 214 -23.01 -6.87 42.13
C ARG A 214 -23.89 -5.61 42.21
N PRO A 215 -24.69 -5.28 41.18
CA PRO A 215 -25.58 -4.12 41.26
C PRO A 215 -26.90 -4.49 41.95
N ARG A 216 -27.12 -3.96 43.16
CA ARG A 216 -28.47 -3.85 43.73
C ARG A 216 -29.10 -2.56 43.18
N HIS A 217 -30.15 -2.70 42.36
CA HIS A 217 -31.24 -1.76 42.00
C HIS A 217 -31.58 -1.67 40.50
N ARG A 218 -32.86 -1.33 40.22
CA ARG A 218 -33.59 -1.56 38.95
C ARG A 218 -33.27 -0.55 37.81
N GLY A 219 -32.00 -0.17 37.60
CA GLY A 219 -31.58 0.75 36.52
C GLY A 219 -31.19 0.06 35.19
N ASN A 220 -31.78 -1.10 34.88
CA ASN A 220 -31.06 -2.18 34.20
C ASN A 220 -31.22 -2.25 32.66
N GLN A 221 -31.03 -1.14 31.95
CA GLN A 221 -31.00 -1.12 30.47
C GLN A 221 -29.58 -0.88 29.94
N ARG A 222 -28.93 0.24 30.27
CA ARG A 222 -27.52 0.51 29.87
C ARG A 222 -26.53 -0.54 30.37
N CYS A 223 -26.71 -1.09 31.58
CA CYS A 223 -25.85 -2.17 32.07
C CYS A 223 -26.07 -3.49 31.30
N ARG A 224 -27.29 -3.78 30.84
CA ARG A 224 -27.55 -4.93 29.96
C ARG A 224 -26.97 -4.72 28.56
N GLU A 225 -27.08 -3.52 27.99
CA GLU A 225 -26.44 -3.17 26.71
C GLU A 225 -24.92 -3.28 26.79
N LEU A 226 -24.30 -2.73 27.84
CA LEU A 226 -22.85 -2.82 28.06
C LEU A 226 -22.40 -4.27 28.34
N ALA A 227 -23.19 -5.07 29.06
CA ALA A 227 -22.91 -6.49 29.23
C ALA A 227 -23.04 -7.28 27.91
N LEU A 228 -23.97 -6.90 27.03
CA LEU A 228 -24.15 -7.50 25.70
C LEU A 228 -23.00 -7.10 24.75
N ILE A 229 -22.54 -5.85 24.83
CA ILE A 229 -21.34 -5.35 24.13
C ILE A 229 -20.09 -6.08 24.66
N ALA A 230 -19.96 -6.26 25.99
CA ALA A 230 -18.87 -7.04 26.59
C ALA A 230 -18.93 -8.52 26.18
N LYS A 231 -20.10 -9.15 26.11
CA LYS A 231 -20.26 -10.51 25.57
C LYS A 231 -19.84 -10.61 24.10
N ARG A 232 -20.19 -9.62 23.28
CA ARG A 232 -19.74 -9.52 21.87
C ARG A 232 -18.23 -9.27 21.77
N LEU A 233 -17.63 -8.55 22.71
CA LEU A 233 -16.17 -8.34 22.80
C LEU A 233 -15.42 -9.53 23.41
N LEU A 234 -16.08 -10.41 24.17
CA LEU A 234 -15.51 -11.67 24.67
C LEU A 234 -15.61 -12.81 23.65
N ALA A 235 -16.59 -12.77 22.74
CA ALA A 235 -16.58 -13.57 21.51
C ALA A 235 -15.42 -13.18 20.56
N VAL A 236 -14.81 -12.01 20.79
CA VAL A 236 -13.56 -11.55 20.20
C VAL A 236 -12.43 -11.90 21.18
N GLY A 237 -12.15 -13.20 21.33
CA GLY A 237 -11.02 -13.69 22.13
C GLY A 237 -9.66 -13.19 21.63
N PRO A 238 -8.54 -13.53 22.30
CA PRO A 238 -7.19 -13.15 21.85
C PRO A 238 -6.86 -13.62 20.40
N ASP A 239 -7.58 -14.62 19.90
CA ASP A 239 -7.50 -15.16 18.53
C ASP A 239 -8.44 -14.49 17.51
N ALA A 240 -9.14 -13.42 17.89
CA ALA A 240 -9.86 -12.62 16.93
C ALA A 240 -8.88 -12.11 15.85
N PRO A 241 -9.16 -12.33 14.56
CA PRO A 241 -8.18 -12.11 13.51
C PRO A 241 -7.84 -10.62 13.43
N ARG A 242 -6.68 -10.24 14.01
CA ARG A 242 -5.94 -9.04 13.63
C ARG A 242 -5.99 -8.99 12.11
N GLN A 243 -6.45 -7.90 11.51
CA GLN A 243 -6.46 -7.78 10.06
C GLN A 243 -5.06 -8.12 9.56
N ALA A 244 -4.95 -9.26 8.88
CA ALA A 244 -3.66 -9.78 8.45
C ALA A 244 -2.98 -8.68 7.63
N ALA A 245 -1.72 -8.38 7.94
CA ALA A 245 -1.02 -7.29 7.30
C ALA A 245 -1.09 -7.46 5.77
N THR A 246 -1.37 -6.39 5.03
CA THR A 246 -1.61 -6.47 3.59
C THR A 246 -0.55 -5.73 2.79
N TRP A 247 -0.01 -6.41 1.78
CA TRP A 247 0.83 -5.78 0.77
C TRP A 247 0.00 -4.84 -0.11
N ARG A 248 0.46 -3.61 -0.29
CA ARG A 248 -0.17 -2.61 -1.16
C ARG A 248 0.86 -1.96 -2.08
N TRP A 249 0.46 -1.71 -3.32
CA TRP A 249 1.24 -0.93 -4.27
C TRP A 249 1.49 0.49 -3.77
N GLU A 250 2.73 0.95 -3.87
CA GLU A 250 3.10 2.36 -3.71
C GLU A 250 3.64 2.99 -5.00
N SER A 251 4.24 2.20 -5.89
CA SER A 251 4.74 2.65 -7.19
C SER A 251 4.85 1.48 -8.20
N PRO A 252 4.67 1.73 -9.51
CA PRO A 252 3.79 2.76 -10.06
C PRO A 252 2.34 2.61 -9.53
N SER A 253 1.59 3.71 -9.55
CA SER A 253 0.15 3.72 -9.27
C SER A 253 -0.62 3.49 -10.59
N PRO A 254 -1.66 2.63 -10.62
CA PRO A 254 -2.25 1.91 -9.50
C PRO A 254 -1.52 0.62 -9.12
N GLN A 255 -0.74 0.04 -10.04
CA GLN A 255 -0.03 -1.23 -9.91
C GLN A 255 1.03 -1.39 -11.02
N ALA A 256 1.92 -2.39 -10.92
CA ALA A 256 3.06 -2.58 -11.82
C ALA A 256 3.05 -3.83 -12.71
N ASN A 257 2.15 -4.80 -12.46
CA ASN A 257 2.06 -6.02 -13.26
C ASN A 257 1.67 -5.69 -14.71
N ASP A 258 2.07 -6.56 -15.63
CA ASP A 258 1.74 -6.42 -17.05
C ASP A 258 0.23 -6.58 -17.27
N LEU A 259 -0.33 -5.68 -18.07
CA LEU A 259 -1.77 -5.60 -18.36
C LEU A 259 -2.01 -6.14 -19.77
N GLN A 260 -2.89 -7.13 -19.89
CA GLN A 260 -3.07 -7.93 -21.10
C GLN A 260 -4.25 -7.47 -21.95
N ALA A 261 -5.39 -7.16 -21.31
CA ALA A 261 -6.60 -6.73 -22.01
C ALA A 261 -7.34 -5.59 -21.29
N VAL A 262 -8.01 -4.74 -22.07
CA VAL A 262 -8.80 -3.58 -21.63
C VAL A 262 -10.18 -3.63 -22.28
N TRP A 263 -11.21 -3.28 -21.52
CA TRP A 263 -12.56 -3.06 -22.06
C TRP A 263 -13.16 -1.80 -21.46
N VAL A 264 -13.88 -1.02 -22.28
CA VAL A 264 -14.56 0.20 -21.85
C VAL A 264 -16.00 0.17 -22.34
N GLY A 265 -16.92 -0.04 -21.40
CA GLY A 265 -18.33 -0.26 -21.68
C GLY A 265 -19.21 1.00 -21.66
N PRO A 266 -20.52 0.78 -21.90
CA PRO A 266 -21.55 1.80 -21.70
C PRO A 266 -21.48 2.41 -20.29
N LYS A 267 -21.96 3.66 -20.16
CA LYS A 267 -21.93 4.44 -18.91
C LYS A 267 -20.51 4.67 -18.34
N GLY A 268 -19.45 4.31 -19.09
CA GLY A 268 -18.05 4.58 -18.78
C GLY A 268 -17.46 3.72 -17.67
N LEU A 269 -17.91 2.46 -17.53
CA LEU A 269 -17.17 1.45 -16.79
C LEU A 269 -15.99 0.96 -17.64
N GLY A 270 -14.76 1.15 -17.16
CA GLY A 270 -13.58 0.48 -17.66
C GLY A 270 -13.24 -0.74 -16.82
N VAL A 271 -12.82 -1.82 -17.46
CA VAL A 271 -12.19 -3.00 -16.86
C VAL A 271 -10.85 -3.25 -17.55
N ILE A 272 -9.79 -3.54 -16.78
CA ILE A 272 -8.50 -3.99 -17.31
C ILE A 272 -8.10 -5.24 -16.55
N VAL A 273 -7.49 -6.21 -17.23
CA VAL A 273 -6.99 -7.44 -16.62
C VAL A 273 -5.54 -7.72 -17.00
N GLY A 274 -4.86 -8.56 -16.22
CA GLY A 274 -3.46 -8.91 -16.50
C GLY A 274 -2.85 -9.92 -15.54
N ALA A 275 -1.53 -9.83 -15.39
CA ALA A 275 -0.74 -10.85 -14.70
C ALA A 275 -1.09 -11.00 -13.20
N ALA A 276 -0.83 -12.19 -12.64
CA ALA A 276 -1.15 -12.58 -11.25
C ALA A 276 -2.62 -12.36 -10.83
N GLY A 277 -3.57 -12.57 -11.74
CA GLY A 277 -4.99 -12.37 -11.50
C GLY A 277 -5.41 -10.90 -11.36
N THR A 278 -4.61 -9.95 -11.86
CA THR A 278 -4.89 -8.51 -11.73
C THR A 278 -6.20 -8.15 -12.42
N ILE A 279 -7.10 -7.48 -11.69
CA ILE A 279 -8.31 -6.84 -12.23
C ILE A 279 -8.35 -5.39 -11.75
N LEU A 280 -8.50 -4.46 -12.68
CA LEU A 280 -8.75 -3.04 -12.43
C LEU A 280 -10.17 -2.69 -12.88
N GLU A 281 -10.89 -1.94 -12.06
CA GLU A 281 -12.15 -1.29 -12.46
C GLU A 281 -12.03 0.23 -12.36
N ARG A 282 -12.71 0.97 -13.23
CA ARG A 282 -12.90 2.42 -13.09
C ARG A 282 -14.27 2.85 -13.60
N ARG A 283 -15.03 3.57 -12.80
CA ARG A 283 -16.32 4.17 -13.17
C ARG A 283 -16.12 5.56 -13.80
N ARG A 284 -17.09 6.03 -14.60
CA ARG A 284 -17.02 7.32 -15.33
C ARG A 284 -16.65 8.55 -14.49
N ARG A 285 -17.09 8.60 -13.22
CA ARG A 285 -16.79 9.70 -12.28
C ARG A 285 -15.47 9.52 -11.51
N GLU A 286 -14.83 8.34 -11.59
CA GLU A 286 -13.59 8.03 -10.88
C GLU A 286 -12.38 8.46 -11.71
N ARG A 287 -11.53 9.34 -11.17
CA ARG A 287 -10.27 9.77 -11.83
C ARG A 287 -9.13 8.74 -11.75
N ARG A 288 -9.33 7.60 -11.08
CA ARG A 288 -8.30 6.58 -10.82
C ARG A 288 -8.88 5.18 -10.99
N TRP A 289 -8.07 4.28 -11.53
CA TRP A 289 -8.35 2.85 -11.56
C TRP A 289 -8.23 2.23 -10.16
N ARG A 290 -9.22 1.43 -9.77
CA ARG A 290 -9.26 0.65 -8.53
C ARG A 290 -8.77 -0.76 -8.79
N VAL A 291 -7.68 -1.16 -8.13
CA VAL A 291 -7.22 -2.56 -8.11
C VAL A 291 -8.19 -3.38 -7.24
N LEU A 292 -8.76 -4.45 -7.80
CA LEU A 292 -9.57 -5.41 -7.03
C LEU A 292 -8.67 -6.48 -6.38
N ARG A 293 -9.23 -7.25 -5.45
CA ARG A 293 -8.55 -8.46 -4.94
C ARG A 293 -8.53 -9.53 -6.05
N PRO A 294 -7.39 -10.16 -6.35
CA PRO A 294 -7.32 -11.19 -7.37
C PRO A 294 -8.07 -12.45 -6.93
N LEU A 295 -8.87 -13.02 -7.83
CA LEU A 295 -9.59 -14.29 -7.61
C LEU A 295 -8.79 -15.54 -8.03
N THR A 296 -7.67 -15.33 -8.71
CA THR A 296 -6.77 -16.38 -9.21
C THR A 296 -5.30 -15.92 -9.08
N ARG A 297 -4.34 -16.81 -9.32
CA ARG A 297 -2.92 -16.47 -9.49
C ARG A 297 -2.44 -16.56 -10.94
N TRP A 298 -3.22 -17.22 -11.80
CA TRP A 298 -3.00 -17.29 -13.24
C TRP A 298 -3.10 -15.91 -13.90
N ASN A 299 -2.34 -15.66 -14.97
CA ASN A 299 -2.47 -14.40 -15.70
C ASN A 299 -3.79 -14.39 -16.47
N LEU A 300 -4.49 -13.25 -16.44
CA LEU A 300 -5.71 -13.04 -17.22
C LEU A 300 -5.32 -12.44 -18.57
N ARG A 301 -5.76 -13.06 -19.68
CA ARG A 301 -5.33 -12.74 -21.05
C ARG A 301 -6.33 -11.90 -21.82
N ALA A 302 -7.61 -12.27 -21.85
CA ALA A 302 -8.64 -11.59 -22.66
C ALA A 302 -9.94 -11.28 -21.92
N ILE A 303 -10.65 -10.24 -22.38
CA ILE A 303 -11.96 -9.80 -21.87
C ILE A 303 -13.01 -9.92 -22.98
N ALA A 304 -14.14 -10.58 -22.68
CA ALA A 304 -15.32 -10.60 -23.54
C ALA A 304 -16.50 -9.96 -22.80
N ALA A 305 -17.04 -8.86 -23.33
CA ALA A 305 -18.04 -8.08 -22.63
C ALA A 305 -18.95 -7.27 -23.56
N ARG A 306 -20.22 -7.16 -23.16
CA ARG A 306 -21.26 -6.37 -23.87
C ARG A 306 -21.78 -5.22 -23.02
N ASP A 307 -22.10 -5.48 -21.76
CA ASP A 307 -22.50 -4.46 -20.79
C ASP A 307 -21.74 -4.59 -19.45
N ALA A 308 -22.01 -3.66 -18.54
CA ALA A 308 -21.28 -3.56 -17.27
C ALA A 308 -21.37 -4.80 -16.37
N ASN A 309 -22.48 -5.55 -16.42
CA ASN A 309 -22.76 -6.72 -15.58
C ASN A 309 -22.64 -8.05 -16.36
N ALA A 310 -22.17 -8.00 -17.60
CA ALA A 310 -22.11 -9.12 -18.53
C ALA A 310 -20.70 -9.20 -19.14
N ILE A 311 -19.74 -9.58 -18.28
CA ILE A 311 -18.29 -9.59 -18.57
C ILE A 311 -17.72 -10.97 -18.24
N PHE A 312 -17.06 -11.58 -19.20
CA PHE A 312 -16.19 -12.73 -19.03
C PHE A 312 -14.73 -12.32 -19.16
N VAL A 313 -13.86 -13.02 -18.44
CA VAL A 313 -12.40 -12.89 -18.55
C VAL A 313 -11.82 -14.29 -18.60
N VAL A 314 -10.88 -14.52 -19.51
CA VAL A 314 -10.18 -15.81 -19.64
C VAL A 314 -8.68 -15.63 -19.46
N GLY A 315 -7.97 -16.72 -19.19
CA GLY A 315 -6.52 -16.67 -19.04
C GLY A 315 -5.86 -18.02 -18.87
N GLU A 316 -4.70 -17.99 -18.22
CA GLU A 316 -3.81 -19.16 -18.09
C GLU A 316 -4.43 -20.29 -17.26
N GLY A 317 -3.99 -21.52 -17.53
CA GLY A 317 -4.48 -22.71 -16.84
C GLY A 317 -6.00 -22.92 -16.96
N GLY A 318 -6.58 -22.52 -18.09
CA GLY A 318 -8.00 -22.67 -18.39
C GLY A 318 -8.95 -21.77 -17.61
N VAL A 319 -8.45 -20.75 -16.88
CA VAL A 319 -9.27 -19.92 -15.99
C VAL A 319 -10.33 -19.14 -16.77
N VAL A 320 -11.57 -19.20 -16.27
CA VAL A 320 -12.68 -18.35 -16.73
C VAL A 320 -13.32 -17.65 -15.53
N LEU A 321 -13.31 -16.32 -15.52
CA LEU A 321 -14.05 -15.49 -14.56
C LEU A 321 -15.31 -14.91 -15.23
N ARG A 322 -16.38 -14.73 -14.45
CA ARG A 322 -17.58 -14.00 -14.86
C ARG A 322 -17.92 -12.92 -13.85
N ARG A 323 -18.17 -11.71 -14.32
CA ARG A 323 -18.81 -10.62 -13.56
C ARG A 323 -20.32 -10.71 -13.75
N GLY A 324 -21.06 -10.65 -12.66
CA GLY A 324 -22.52 -10.50 -12.63
C GLY A 324 -22.95 -9.35 -11.72
N SER A 325 -24.24 -9.26 -11.41
CA SER A 325 -24.80 -8.30 -10.44
C SER A 325 -24.14 -8.41 -9.05
N ALA A 326 -23.90 -9.64 -8.57
CA ALA A 326 -23.22 -9.94 -7.31
C ALA A 326 -21.69 -9.71 -7.35
N GLY A 327 -21.13 -9.26 -8.48
CA GLY A 327 -19.68 -9.07 -8.66
C GLY A 327 -19.00 -10.23 -9.39
N TRP A 328 -17.71 -10.41 -9.12
CA TRP A 328 -16.83 -11.34 -9.84
C TRP A 328 -16.82 -12.73 -9.20
N ARG A 329 -16.90 -13.79 -10.02
CA ARG A 329 -16.74 -15.20 -9.61
C ARG A 329 -15.91 -16.00 -10.61
N LEU A 330 -15.23 -17.05 -10.11
CA LEU A 330 -14.57 -18.07 -10.92
C LEU A 330 -15.60 -19.09 -11.41
N LEU A 331 -15.49 -19.50 -12.68
CA LEU A 331 -16.25 -20.61 -13.26
C LEU A 331 -15.36 -21.86 -13.35
N ARG A 332 -15.96 -23.05 -13.20
CA ARG A 332 -15.26 -24.32 -13.48
C ARG A 332 -15.24 -24.55 -15.00
N SER A 333 -14.06 -24.45 -15.59
CA SER A 333 -13.81 -24.62 -17.02
C SER A 333 -13.46 -26.08 -17.35
N PRO A 334 -13.94 -26.66 -18.47
CA PRO A 334 -13.54 -27.99 -18.95
C PRO A 334 -12.31 -27.95 -19.89
N ALA A 335 -11.56 -26.85 -19.90
CA ALA A 335 -10.26 -26.78 -20.56
C ALA A 335 -9.34 -27.93 -20.09
N PRO A 336 -8.53 -28.52 -20.97
CA PRO A 336 -7.48 -29.46 -20.57
C PRO A 336 -6.57 -28.85 -19.49
N GLN A 337 -6.00 -29.70 -18.64
CA GLN A 337 -5.12 -29.24 -17.58
C GLN A 337 -3.90 -28.50 -18.18
N ASN A 338 -3.66 -27.28 -17.70
CA ASN A 338 -2.63 -26.36 -18.20
C ASN A 338 -2.82 -25.79 -19.62
N ALA A 339 -3.97 -25.97 -20.28
CA ALA A 339 -4.26 -25.26 -21.54
C ALA A 339 -4.61 -23.79 -21.26
N ASP A 340 -3.83 -22.83 -21.77
CA ASP A 340 -4.15 -21.41 -21.62
C ASP A 340 -5.27 -21.00 -22.57
N LEU A 341 -6.14 -20.09 -22.11
CA LEU A 341 -7.13 -19.41 -22.95
C LEU A 341 -6.61 -18.02 -23.30
N HIS A 342 -6.35 -17.79 -24.58
CA HIS A 342 -5.72 -16.57 -25.10
C HIS A 342 -6.74 -15.53 -25.55
N GLY A 343 -7.78 -15.97 -26.27
CA GLY A 343 -8.81 -15.10 -26.84
C GLY A 343 -10.19 -15.33 -26.22
N ALA A 344 -11.01 -14.28 -26.15
CA ALA A 344 -12.41 -14.37 -25.74
C ALA A 344 -13.30 -13.37 -26.47
N TRP A 345 -14.50 -13.82 -26.84
CA TRP A 345 -15.56 -13.00 -27.43
C TRP A 345 -16.94 -13.39 -26.87
N SER A 346 -17.90 -12.46 -26.93
CA SER A 346 -19.26 -12.63 -26.42
C SER A 346 -20.26 -11.84 -27.27
N PRO A 347 -21.33 -12.48 -27.81
CA PRO A 347 -22.35 -11.79 -28.60
C PRO A 347 -23.29 -10.93 -27.76
N ASP A 348 -23.65 -11.43 -26.57
CA ASP A 348 -24.80 -10.99 -25.76
C ASP A 348 -24.44 -10.71 -24.28
N GLY A 349 -23.20 -11.01 -23.85
CA GLY A 349 -22.74 -10.88 -22.47
C GLY A 349 -23.09 -12.06 -21.54
N ASN A 350 -23.88 -13.02 -22.01
CA ASN A 350 -24.28 -14.23 -21.28
C ASN A 350 -23.66 -15.51 -21.88
N THR A 351 -23.33 -15.46 -23.16
CA THR A 351 -22.63 -16.45 -23.96
C THR A 351 -21.16 -16.06 -24.08
N LEU A 352 -20.23 -17.01 -24.00
CA LEU A 352 -18.79 -16.78 -24.20
C LEU A 352 -18.27 -17.81 -25.19
N ILE A 353 -17.45 -17.34 -26.14
CA ILE A 353 -16.56 -18.19 -26.94
C ILE A 353 -15.13 -17.81 -26.54
N ALA A 354 -14.38 -18.78 -26.03
CA ALA A 354 -12.97 -18.63 -25.67
C ALA A 354 -12.11 -19.58 -26.49
N VAL A 355 -10.91 -19.16 -26.86
CA VAL A 355 -9.97 -19.94 -27.68
C VAL A 355 -8.60 -19.98 -27.02
N GLY A 356 -7.85 -21.07 -27.21
CA GLY A 356 -6.64 -21.33 -26.45
C GLY A 356 -5.67 -22.33 -27.06
N ASP A 357 -4.80 -22.85 -26.20
CA ASP A 357 -3.74 -23.78 -26.58
C ASP A 357 -4.26 -25.09 -27.17
N GLY A 358 -3.48 -25.67 -28.08
CA GLY A 358 -3.83 -26.94 -28.74
C GLY A 358 -5.13 -26.88 -29.52
N GLY A 359 -5.54 -25.69 -29.98
CA GLY A 359 -6.79 -25.44 -30.70
C GLY A 359 -8.06 -25.57 -29.86
N VAL A 360 -7.95 -25.53 -28.53
CA VAL A 360 -9.13 -25.60 -27.63
C VAL A 360 -10.07 -24.43 -27.89
N VAL A 361 -11.34 -24.74 -28.10
CA VAL A 361 -12.46 -23.79 -28.14
C VAL A 361 -13.44 -24.14 -27.02
N LEU A 362 -13.81 -23.16 -26.20
CA LEU A 362 -14.85 -23.28 -25.18
C LEU A 362 -16.05 -22.41 -25.55
N HIS A 363 -17.22 -23.02 -25.65
CA HIS A 363 -18.48 -22.32 -25.81
C HIS A 363 -19.29 -22.44 -24.51
N TYR A 364 -19.47 -21.33 -23.80
CA TYR A 364 -20.33 -21.25 -22.62
C TYR A 364 -21.66 -20.62 -22.99
N ALA A 365 -22.77 -21.33 -22.74
CA ALA A 365 -24.12 -20.84 -22.99
C ALA A 365 -25.09 -21.47 -21.96
N LYS A 366 -26.18 -20.76 -21.63
CA LYS A 366 -27.25 -21.25 -20.73
C LYS A 366 -26.76 -21.83 -19.38
N GLY A 367 -25.58 -21.43 -18.89
CA GLY A 367 -25.00 -21.90 -17.64
C GLY A 367 -23.96 -23.02 -17.75
N ALA A 368 -23.84 -23.68 -18.91
CA ALA A 368 -22.95 -24.82 -19.15
C ALA A 368 -21.83 -24.50 -20.17
N PHE A 369 -20.77 -25.31 -20.15
CA PHE A 369 -19.69 -25.27 -21.16
C PHE A 369 -19.79 -26.47 -22.11
N ARG A 370 -19.59 -26.21 -23.40
CA ARG A 370 -19.22 -27.19 -24.44
C ARG A 370 -17.76 -26.94 -24.83
N ARG A 371 -16.98 -28.01 -25.06
CA ARG A 371 -15.61 -27.93 -25.56
C ARG A 371 -15.54 -28.50 -26.97
N GLU A 372 -14.81 -27.81 -27.84
CA GLU A 372 -14.50 -28.19 -29.21
C GLU A 372 -12.97 -28.09 -29.42
N GLN A 373 -12.48 -28.74 -30.48
CA GLN A 373 -11.07 -28.70 -30.88
C GLN A 373 -10.97 -28.79 -32.41
N PRO A 374 -11.28 -27.70 -33.15
CA PRO A 374 -11.31 -27.70 -34.62
C PRO A 374 -9.93 -27.75 -35.28
N THR A 375 -8.85 -27.60 -34.51
CA THR A 375 -7.46 -27.71 -34.96
C THR A 375 -6.58 -28.21 -33.81
N LYS A 376 -5.34 -28.61 -34.10
CA LYS A 376 -4.30 -28.88 -33.09
C LYS A 376 -3.42 -27.66 -32.80
N VAL A 377 -3.47 -26.63 -33.65
CA VAL A 377 -2.65 -25.40 -33.52
C VAL A 377 -3.26 -24.45 -32.48
N SER A 378 -2.43 -23.85 -31.62
CA SER A 378 -2.90 -22.88 -30.61
C SER A 378 -3.59 -21.67 -31.26
N LEU A 379 -4.78 -21.35 -30.76
CA LEU A 379 -5.57 -20.18 -31.18
C LEU A 379 -5.32 -19.01 -30.22
N HIS A 380 -5.08 -17.82 -30.77
CA HIS A 380 -4.69 -16.63 -30.02
C HIS A 380 -5.80 -15.57 -29.95
N GLY A 381 -6.55 -15.37 -31.04
CA GLY A 381 -7.60 -14.35 -31.14
C GLY A 381 -8.94 -14.95 -31.54
N VAL A 382 -10.03 -14.34 -31.06
CA VAL A 382 -11.41 -14.67 -31.50
C VAL A 382 -12.29 -13.42 -31.51
N TRP A 383 -13.12 -13.30 -32.54
CA TRP A 383 -14.12 -12.23 -32.70
C TRP A 383 -15.29 -12.75 -33.55
N GLY A 384 -16.52 -12.33 -33.27
CA GLY A 384 -17.67 -12.61 -34.12
C GLY A 384 -18.51 -11.39 -34.43
N ALA A 385 -19.19 -11.44 -35.58
CA ALA A 385 -20.24 -10.49 -35.94
C ALA A 385 -21.54 -10.79 -35.17
N ASP A 386 -21.87 -12.08 -35.07
CA ASP A 386 -23.01 -12.63 -34.33
C ASP A 386 -22.71 -14.09 -33.93
N GLY A 387 -23.65 -14.76 -33.25
CA GLY A 387 -23.47 -16.13 -32.75
C GLY A 387 -23.36 -17.24 -33.82
N ARG A 388 -23.48 -16.89 -35.11
CA ARG A 388 -23.34 -17.78 -36.27
C ARG A 388 -22.20 -17.36 -37.22
N HIS A 389 -21.49 -16.27 -36.94
CA HIS A 389 -20.38 -15.78 -37.75
C HIS A 389 -19.22 -15.37 -36.83
N VAL A 390 -18.40 -16.36 -36.44
CA VAL A 390 -17.30 -16.18 -35.47
C VAL A 390 -15.99 -16.61 -36.10
N PHE A 391 -14.96 -15.78 -35.99
CA PHE A 391 -13.63 -15.99 -36.56
C PHE A 391 -12.62 -16.20 -35.44
N ALA A 392 -11.77 -17.21 -35.57
CA ALA A 392 -10.64 -17.47 -34.69
C ALA A 392 -9.33 -17.50 -35.48
N VAL A 393 -8.26 -17.01 -34.87
CA VAL A 393 -6.93 -16.90 -35.50
C VAL A 393 -5.85 -17.44 -34.56
N GLY A 394 -4.80 -18.05 -35.09
CA GLY A 394 -3.78 -18.75 -34.29
C GLY A 394 -2.38 -18.77 -34.88
N GLY A 395 -1.57 -19.72 -34.44
CA GLY A 395 -0.25 -19.97 -34.99
C GLY A 395 -0.28 -20.41 -36.46
N GLU A 396 0.88 -20.37 -37.14
CA GLU A 396 1.06 -20.96 -38.48
C GLU A 396 0.03 -20.45 -39.51
N GLY A 397 -0.31 -19.15 -39.48
CA GLY A 397 -1.33 -18.57 -40.38
C GLY A 397 -2.77 -19.04 -40.14
N THR A 398 -3.03 -19.85 -39.11
CA THR A 398 -4.34 -20.51 -38.91
C THR A 398 -5.46 -19.48 -38.81
N MET A 399 -6.41 -19.54 -39.75
CA MET A 399 -7.68 -18.80 -39.71
C MET A 399 -8.85 -19.80 -39.76
N LEU A 400 -9.80 -19.67 -38.83
CA LEU A 400 -11.02 -20.49 -38.76
C LEU A 400 -12.26 -19.60 -38.75
N ALA A 401 -13.35 -20.01 -39.40
CA ALA A 401 -14.67 -19.40 -39.27
C ALA A 401 -15.74 -20.43 -38.84
N TYR A 402 -16.56 -20.06 -37.87
CA TYR A 402 -17.71 -20.79 -37.37
C TYR A 402 -19.00 -20.27 -38.01
N ASP A 403 -19.82 -21.18 -38.52
CA ASP A 403 -21.08 -20.89 -39.23
C ASP A 403 -22.36 -21.03 -38.37
N GLY A 404 -22.19 -21.19 -37.05
CA GLY A 404 -23.27 -21.50 -36.12
C GLY A 404 -23.39 -22.99 -35.79
N LYS A 405 -22.82 -23.88 -36.60
CA LYS A 405 -22.81 -25.35 -36.42
C LYS A 405 -21.39 -25.92 -36.34
N SER A 406 -20.49 -25.50 -37.23
CA SER A 406 -19.17 -26.09 -37.44
C SER A 406 -18.10 -25.02 -37.70
N TRP A 407 -16.84 -25.36 -37.42
CA TRP A 407 -15.68 -24.54 -37.79
C TRP A 407 -15.10 -25.03 -39.13
N ARG A 408 -14.77 -24.09 -40.02
CA ARG A 408 -14.05 -24.34 -41.27
C ARG A 408 -12.75 -23.54 -41.29
N GLY A 409 -11.67 -24.18 -41.73
CA GLY A 409 -10.36 -23.55 -41.87
C GLY A 409 -10.19 -22.85 -43.21
N PHE A 410 -9.37 -21.80 -43.20
CA PHE A 410 -8.92 -21.07 -44.39
C PHE A 410 -7.41 -20.88 -44.26
N SER A 411 -6.67 -21.18 -45.33
CA SER A 411 -5.26 -20.84 -45.44
C SER A 411 -5.12 -19.33 -45.66
N SER A 412 -4.15 -18.70 -45.00
CA SER A 412 -3.57 -17.43 -45.45
C SER A 412 -2.17 -17.68 -45.97
N ASP A 413 -1.72 -16.90 -46.95
CA ASP A 413 -0.34 -16.99 -47.47
C ASP A 413 0.74 -16.60 -46.43
N ALA A 414 0.31 -15.99 -45.32
CA ALA A 414 1.15 -15.69 -44.16
C ALA A 414 1.38 -16.93 -43.27
N TYR A 415 2.63 -17.38 -43.18
CA TYR A 415 3.08 -18.48 -42.30
C TYR A 415 3.27 -18.08 -40.82
N GLU A 416 2.95 -16.84 -40.46
CA GLU A 416 3.27 -16.23 -39.16
C GLU A 416 2.18 -16.46 -38.09
N HIS A 417 2.52 -16.23 -36.82
CA HIS A 417 1.52 -16.29 -35.75
C HIS A 417 0.55 -15.09 -35.83
N LEU A 418 -0.73 -15.37 -36.05
CA LEU A 418 -1.80 -14.38 -36.02
C LEU A 418 -2.26 -14.19 -34.56
N ARG A 419 -2.26 -12.94 -34.08
CA ARG A 419 -2.39 -12.60 -32.65
C ARG A 419 -3.78 -12.05 -32.29
N GLY A 420 -4.29 -11.12 -33.09
CA GLY A 420 -5.53 -10.40 -32.82
C GLY A 420 -6.47 -10.38 -34.01
N VAL A 421 -7.77 -10.40 -33.76
CA VAL A 421 -8.82 -10.32 -34.78
C VAL A 421 -9.95 -9.39 -34.33
N TRP A 422 -10.46 -8.58 -35.26
CA TRP A 422 -11.60 -7.69 -35.05
C TRP A 422 -12.32 -7.44 -36.37
N GLY A 423 -13.65 -7.31 -36.35
CA GLY A 423 -14.42 -6.91 -37.53
C GLY A 423 -15.51 -5.89 -37.23
N SER A 424 -16.09 -5.34 -38.30
CA SER A 424 -17.33 -4.53 -38.24
C SER A 424 -18.55 -5.24 -38.83
N SER A 425 -18.34 -6.29 -39.61
CA SER A 425 -19.35 -7.20 -40.17
C SER A 425 -18.66 -8.53 -40.51
N LYS A 426 -19.44 -9.56 -40.88
CA LYS A 426 -18.88 -10.84 -41.37
C LYS A 426 -18.00 -10.69 -42.62
N ASP A 427 -18.22 -9.63 -43.40
CA ASP A 427 -17.52 -9.32 -44.67
C ASP A 427 -16.49 -8.16 -44.50
N HIS A 428 -16.13 -7.83 -43.25
CA HIS A 428 -15.09 -6.86 -42.94
C HIS A 428 -14.39 -7.25 -41.63
N VAL A 429 -13.39 -8.12 -41.77
CA VAL A 429 -12.56 -8.61 -40.66
C VAL A 429 -11.10 -8.19 -40.89
N LEU A 430 -10.47 -7.72 -39.83
CA LEU A 430 -9.06 -7.38 -39.75
C LEU A 430 -8.36 -8.36 -38.81
N VAL A 431 -7.24 -8.90 -39.25
CA VAL A 431 -6.35 -9.75 -38.44
C VAL A 431 -5.00 -9.07 -38.33
N ALA A 432 -4.36 -9.13 -37.16
CA ALA A 432 -3.02 -8.62 -36.89
C ALA A 432 -2.14 -9.72 -36.29
N GLY A 433 -0.86 -9.77 -36.67
CA GLY A 433 0.08 -10.82 -36.23
C GLY A 433 1.53 -10.38 -36.09
N ASP A 434 2.37 -11.40 -35.88
CA ASP A 434 3.83 -11.28 -35.87
C ASP A 434 4.37 -10.91 -37.27
N ARG A 435 5.64 -10.46 -37.33
CA ARG A 435 6.30 -10.00 -38.57
C ARG A 435 5.46 -9.06 -39.44
N ARG A 436 4.64 -8.22 -38.77
CA ARG A 436 4.00 -7.01 -39.33
C ARG A 436 2.74 -7.29 -40.15
N THR A 437 2.22 -8.52 -40.10
CA THR A 437 1.04 -8.95 -40.85
C THR A 437 -0.22 -8.22 -40.39
N VAL A 438 -0.87 -7.51 -41.31
CA VAL A 438 -2.26 -7.06 -41.21
C VAL A 438 -3.04 -7.60 -42.40
N ILE A 439 -3.89 -8.60 -42.16
CA ILE A 439 -4.74 -9.21 -43.20
C ILE A 439 -6.11 -8.56 -43.19
N PHE A 440 -6.65 -8.28 -44.37
CA PHE A 440 -8.05 -7.93 -44.56
C PHE A 440 -8.81 -9.12 -45.13
N PHE A 441 -9.89 -9.53 -44.47
CA PHE A 441 -10.78 -10.59 -44.93
C PHE A 441 -12.15 -10.01 -45.28
N ASP A 442 -12.58 -10.23 -46.51
CA ASP A 442 -13.79 -9.63 -47.12
C ASP A 442 -15.02 -10.55 -47.10
N GLY A 443 -14.97 -11.64 -46.35
CA GLY A 443 -16.01 -12.68 -46.32
C GLY A 443 -15.73 -13.86 -47.27
N VAL A 444 -14.85 -13.67 -48.27
CA VAL A 444 -14.55 -14.69 -49.29
C VAL A 444 -13.05 -14.99 -49.38
N LYS A 445 -12.18 -13.96 -49.35
CA LYS A 445 -10.71 -14.12 -49.40
C LYS A 445 -10.00 -13.25 -48.37
N ALA A 446 -8.87 -13.74 -47.89
CA ALA A 446 -7.85 -12.93 -47.25
C ALA A 446 -7.08 -12.17 -48.33
N LYS A 447 -6.84 -10.86 -48.13
CA LYS A 447 -5.95 -10.04 -48.94
C LYS A 447 -4.78 -9.55 -48.08
N GLU A 448 -3.59 -9.65 -48.64
CA GLU A 448 -2.32 -9.45 -47.94
C GLU A 448 -1.97 -7.98 -47.62
N SER A 449 -0.89 -7.84 -46.86
CA SER A 449 -0.55 -6.71 -45.98
C SER A 449 0.33 -5.64 -46.63
N VAL A 450 0.29 -4.43 -46.04
CA VAL A 450 1.35 -3.42 -46.18
C VAL A 450 2.58 -3.86 -45.35
N GLN A 451 3.80 -3.63 -45.85
CA GLN A 451 5.05 -3.95 -45.14
C GLN A 451 5.49 -2.78 -44.22
N GLY A 452 5.67 -2.98 -42.89
CA GLY A 452 6.10 -1.89 -41.99
C GLY A 452 6.47 -2.30 -40.55
N MET A 453 7.43 -1.64 -39.90
CA MET A 453 8.50 -2.34 -39.16
C MET A 453 8.29 -3.17 -37.83
N ALA A 454 7.11 -3.36 -37.23
CA ALA A 454 6.99 -4.03 -35.90
C ALA A 454 5.89 -5.10 -35.72
N ASP A 455 6.09 -6.02 -34.76
CA ASP A 455 5.12 -7.08 -34.36
C ASP A 455 3.87 -6.49 -33.68
N LEU A 456 2.67 -6.95 -34.06
CA LEU A 456 1.38 -6.44 -33.60
C LEU A 456 0.63 -7.48 -32.74
N GLY A 457 0.17 -7.07 -31.56
CA GLY A 457 -0.52 -7.95 -30.59
C GLY A 457 -2.04 -7.87 -30.66
N ALA A 458 -2.60 -6.71 -31.01
CA ALA A 458 -4.05 -6.50 -31.06
C ALA A 458 -4.47 -5.47 -32.10
N VAL A 459 -5.73 -5.61 -32.56
CA VAL A 459 -6.40 -4.71 -33.50
C VAL A 459 -7.85 -4.44 -33.04
N TRP A 460 -8.31 -3.20 -33.21
CA TRP A 460 -9.69 -2.79 -32.91
C TRP A 460 -10.09 -1.57 -33.74
N GLY A 461 -11.36 -1.47 -34.15
CA GLY A 461 -11.87 -0.31 -34.87
C GLY A 461 -13.21 0.23 -34.39
N THR A 462 -13.54 1.43 -34.88
CA THR A 462 -14.86 2.07 -34.69
C THR A 462 -15.84 1.76 -35.81
N GLY A 463 -15.41 1.06 -36.87
CA GLY A 463 -16.17 0.77 -38.07
C GLY A 463 -15.26 0.49 -39.27
N PRO A 464 -15.81 0.29 -40.48
CA PRO A 464 -15.07 -0.20 -41.65
C PRO A 464 -14.09 0.79 -42.31
N LYS A 465 -13.84 1.95 -41.68
CA LYS A 465 -12.94 3.01 -42.16
C LYS A 465 -11.85 3.41 -41.17
N THR A 466 -11.96 3.00 -39.90
CA THR A 466 -11.03 3.45 -38.85
C THR A 466 -10.75 2.35 -37.84
N ALA A 467 -9.53 1.85 -37.86
CA ALA A 467 -8.98 0.88 -36.92
C ALA A 467 -7.64 1.35 -36.34
N TRP A 468 -7.28 0.77 -35.21
CA TRP A 468 -5.98 0.90 -34.55
C TRP A 468 -5.39 -0.49 -34.34
N ALA A 469 -4.10 -0.63 -34.57
CA ALA A 469 -3.32 -1.80 -34.20
C ALA A 469 -2.19 -1.39 -33.25
N VAL A 470 -1.89 -2.23 -32.25
CA VAL A 470 -0.86 -1.95 -31.24
C VAL A 470 0.05 -3.15 -31.03
N GLY A 471 1.28 -2.90 -30.56
CA GLY A 471 2.23 -3.97 -30.35
C GLY A 471 3.57 -3.56 -29.73
N LYS A 472 4.62 -4.23 -30.19
CA LYS A 472 5.97 -4.18 -29.63
C LYS A 472 6.58 -2.78 -29.65
N GLY A 473 7.37 -2.46 -28.63
CA GLY A 473 8.11 -1.19 -28.54
C GLY A 473 7.22 0.07 -28.43
N GLY A 474 5.99 -0.06 -27.93
CA GLY A 474 5.04 1.04 -27.85
C GLY A 474 4.43 1.44 -29.20
N THR A 475 4.44 0.54 -30.19
CA THR A 475 3.89 0.81 -31.52
C THR A 475 2.37 0.98 -31.46
N ILE A 476 1.88 2.07 -32.09
CA ILE A 476 0.47 2.31 -32.38
C ILE A 476 0.37 2.71 -33.86
N LEU A 477 -0.46 2.00 -34.61
CA LEU A 477 -0.79 2.27 -35.99
C LEU A 477 -2.29 2.61 -36.09
N ARG A 478 -2.68 3.49 -37.02
CA ARG A 478 -4.07 3.80 -37.34
C ARG A 478 -4.33 3.66 -38.84
N SER A 479 -5.43 3.01 -39.21
CA SER A 479 -5.81 2.81 -40.61
C SER A 479 -6.12 4.15 -41.31
N PRO A 480 -5.90 4.24 -42.63
CA PRO A 480 -6.38 5.36 -43.45
C PRO A 480 -7.90 5.29 -43.64
N ALA A 481 -8.50 6.41 -44.09
CA ALA A 481 -9.94 6.60 -44.16
C ALA A 481 -10.61 6.16 -45.49
N ARG A 482 -9.83 5.72 -46.49
CA ARG A 482 -10.29 5.25 -47.81
C ARG A 482 -9.82 3.81 -48.05
N ARG A 483 -10.56 3.04 -48.86
CA ARG A 483 -10.21 1.68 -49.32
C ARG A 483 -9.52 1.74 -50.70
N PRO A 484 -8.70 0.73 -51.09
CA PRO A 484 -8.19 -0.36 -50.23
C PRO A 484 -7.33 0.21 -49.09
N LEU A 485 -6.98 -0.60 -48.09
CA LEU A 485 -6.19 -0.16 -46.94
C LEU A 485 -4.82 0.38 -47.41
N GLY A 486 -4.72 1.69 -47.58
CA GLY A 486 -3.45 2.37 -47.82
C GLY A 486 -2.54 2.31 -46.58
N GLU A 487 -1.45 3.07 -46.61
CA GLU A 487 -0.46 3.05 -45.54
C GLU A 487 -1.06 3.39 -44.16
N TRP A 488 -0.72 2.57 -43.17
CA TRP A 488 -1.13 2.77 -41.78
C TRP A 488 -0.29 3.87 -41.13
N ALA A 489 -0.94 4.93 -40.67
CA ALA A 489 -0.27 6.06 -40.03
C ALA A 489 0.17 5.70 -38.61
N LYS A 490 1.48 5.83 -38.32
CA LYS A 490 2.04 5.62 -36.98
C LYS A 490 1.65 6.78 -36.04
N GLU A 491 1.02 6.47 -34.90
CA GLU A 491 0.72 7.45 -33.85
C GLU A 491 1.77 7.36 -32.71
N ARG A 492 2.21 8.51 -32.18
CA ARG A 492 3.19 8.56 -31.08
C ARG A 492 2.51 8.18 -29.75
N SER A 493 2.86 7.01 -29.21
CA SER A 493 2.36 6.50 -27.93
C SER A 493 2.96 7.18 -26.68
N GLY A 494 4.18 7.71 -26.79
CA GLY A 494 4.91 8.28 -25.67
C GLY A 494 5.57 7.25 -24.73
N THR A 495 5.58 5.97 -25.09
CA THR A 495 6.21 4.88 -24.32
C THR A 495 6.96 3.92 -25.25
N ILE A 496 7.87 3.14 -24.68
CA ILE A 496 8.54 2.00 -25.36
C ILE A 496 8.03 0.64 -24.86
N ALA A 497 7.12 0.62 -23.90
CA ALA A 497 6.52 -0.61 -23.38
C ALA A 497 5.66 -1.28 -24.47
N THR A 498 5.76 -2.61 -24.60
CA THR A 498 4.89 -3.38 -25.49
C THR A 498 3.43 -3.18 -25.08
N LEU A 499 2.59 -2.86 -26.06
CA LEU A 499 1.14 -2.73 -25.90
C LEU A 499 0.49 -4.04 -26.30
N HIS A 500 -0.37 -4.58 -25.43
CA HIS A 500 -0.98 -5.91 -25.59
C HIS A 500 -2.42 -5.84 -26.12
N ASP A 501 -3.19 -4.80 -25.79
CA ASP A 501 -4.56 -4.62 -26.27
C ASP A 501 -4.90 -3.15 -26.47
N VAL A 502 -5.84 -2.89 -27.38
CA VAL A 502 -6.40 -1.58 -27.70
C VAL A 502 -7.90 -1.70 -27.88
N ARG A 503 -8.69 -0.89 -27.16
CA ARG A 503 -10.15 -0.83 -27.29
C ARG A 503 -10.67 0.58 -27.10
N GLY A 504 -11.77 0.92 -27.76
CA GLY A 504 -12.52 2.13 -27.50
C GLY A 504 -13.98 1.87 -27.16
N GLY A 505 -14.58 2.87 -26.50
CA GLY A 505 -15.96 2.84 -26.02
C GLY A 505 -16.19 3.94 -24.98
N GLY A 506 -17.45 4.33 -24.77
CA GLY A 506 -17.84 5.20 -23.66
C GLY A 506 -17.16 6.58 -23.55
N GLY A 507 -16.64 7.13 -24.66
CA GLY A 507 -15.97 8.45 -24.70
C GLY A 507 -14.42 8.41 -24.65
N GLY A 508 -13.79 7.35 -25.16
CA GLY A 508 -12.36 7.35 -25.42
C GLY A 508 -11.84 6.04 -26.03
N ILE A 509 -10.57 6.04 -26.42
CA ILE A 509 -9.81 4.87 -26.85
C ILE A 509 -8.67 4.66 -25.86
N TRP A 510 -8.40 3.41 -25.52
CA TRP A 510 -7.45 2.99 -24.49
C TRP A 510 -6.53 1.92 -25.05
N ALA A 511 -5.26 1.95 -24.66
CA ALA A 511 -4.31 0.89 -24.92
C ALA A 511 -3.62 0.51 -23.61
N VAL A 512 -3.39 -0.78 -23.39
CA VAL A 512 -2.73 -1.29 -22.18
C VAL A 512 -1.57 -2.20 -22.53
N GLY A 513 -0.64 -2.39 -21.60
CA GLY A 513 0.52 -3.21 -21.87
C GLY A 513 1.46 -3.43 -20.69
N GLN A 514 2.70 -3.74 -21.05
CA GLN A 514 3.77 -4.13 -20.14
C GLN A 514 4.08 -3.02 -19.11
N GLY A 515 4.44 -3.44 -17.89
CA GLY A 515 4.78 -2.57 -16.77
C GLY A 515 3.64 -1.70 -16.26
N GLY A 516 2.43 -2.25 -16.21
CA GLY A 516 1.23 -1.54 -15.78
C GLY A 516 0.84 -0.37 -16.70
N THR A 517 1.32 -0.35 -17.94
CA THR A 517 1.11 0.76 -18.88
C THR A 517 -0.37 0.90 -19.23
N ILE A 518 -0.92 2.09 -19.03
CA ILE A 518 -2.28 2.46 -19.44
C ILE A 518 -2.20 3.79 -20.20
N LEU A 519 -2.50 3.74 -21.50
CA LEU A 519 -2.60 4.91 -22.38
C LEU A 519 -4.09 5.25 -22.64
N ARG A 520 -4.38 6.54 -22.71
CA ARG A 520 -5.67 7.08 -23.19
C ARG A 520 -5.44 7.96 -24.41
N ARG A 521 -6.26 7.81 -25.44
CA ARG A 521 -6.31 8.74 -26.57
C ARG A 521 -7.22 9.94 -26.24
N ARG A 522 -6.70 11.16 -26.42
CA ARG A 522 -7.45 12.43 -26.34
C ARG A 522 -7.23 13.23 -27.62
N GLY A 523 -8.31 13.61 -28.30
CA GLY A 523 -8.23 14.28 -29.61
C GLY A 523 -7.45 13.43 -30.62
N ARG A 524 -6.25 13.88 -31.02
CA ARG A 524 -5.29 13.13 -31.88
C ARG A 524 -4.04 12.62 -31.16
N ARG A 525 -3.95 12.75 -29.82
CA ARG A 525 -2.75 12.39 -29.03
C ARG A 525 -3.02 11.22 -28.08
N TRP A 526 -1.97 10.48 -27.74
CA TRP A 526 -1.99 9.49 -26.66
C TRP A 526 -1.33 10.06 -25.41
N GLU A 527 -1.94 9.81 -24.26
CA GLU A 527 -1.50 10.25 -22.94
C GLU A 527 -1.34 9.05 -22.01
N LEU A 528 -0.25 9.03 -21.25
CA LEU A 528 0.01 8.01 -20.23
C LEU A 528 -0.78 8.32 -18.95
N GLU A 529 -1.78 7.50 -18.63
CA GLU A 529 -2.55 7.63 -17.39
C GLU A 529 -1.94 6.83 -16.22
N ALA A 530 -1.18 5.77 -16.50
CA ALA A 530 -0.43 4.99 -15.49
C ALA A 530 0.69 4.13 -16.10
N GLY A 531 1.64 3.69 -15.26
CA GLY A 531 2.69 2.73 -15.62
C GLY A 531 3.82 3.31 -16.47
N GLY A 532 4.29 2.55 -17.47
CA GLY A 532 5.24 3.04 -18.48
C GLY A 532 6.72 2.81 -18.18
N SER A 533 7.10 1.95 -17.23
CA SER A 533 8.50 1.58 -17.01
C SER A 533 8.75 0.08 -17.10
N MET A 534 9.75 -0.27 -17.89
CA MET A 534 10.20 -1.64 -18.16
C MET A 534 11.33 -2.08 -17.22
N GLU A 535 11.92 -1.13 -16.46
CA GLU A 535 13.10 -1.39 -15.65
C GLU A 535 12.73 -2.11 -14.35
N SER A 536 13.37 -3.25 -14.11
CA SER A 536 13.16 -4.07 -12.90
C SER A 536 13.98 -3.53 -11.74
N LEU A 537 13.37 -3.44 -10.56
CA LEU A 537 14.04 -3.04 -9.31
C LEU A 537 14.69 -4.25 -8.65
N VAL A 538 15.99 -4.15 -8.38
CA VAL A 538 16.86 -5.23 -7.90
C VAL A 538 17.35 -5.02 -6.47
N GLY A 539 17.14 -3.82 -5.89
CA GLY A 539 17.43 -3.53 -4.50
C GLY A 539 16.43 -2.55 -3.91
N VAL A 540 16.11 -2.71 -2.63
CA VAL A 540 15.29 -1.78 -1.85
C VAL A 540 15.85 -1.62 -0.44
N ALA A 541 15.85 -0.40 0.07
CA ALA A 541 16.21 -0.07 1.43
C ALA A 541 15.28 1.01 1.99
N SER A 542 15.12 1.07 3.31
CA SER A 542 14.43 2.14 4.01
C SER A 542 15.19 2.46 5.29
N ALA A 543 15.72 3.68 5.38
CA ALA A 543 16.48 4.12 6.55
C ALA A 543 15.58 4.60 7.70
N ALA A 544 14.46 5.25 7.37
CA ALA A 544 13.51 5.79 8.34
C ALA A 544 12.06 5.63 7.84
N PRO A 545 11.05 5.65 8.73
CA PRO A 545 9.64 5.50 8.35
C PRO A 545 9.21 6.55 7.32
N GLY A 546 8.69 6.11 6.17
CA GLY A 546 8.25 7.02 5.10
C GLY A 546 9.37 7.51 4.17
N GLN A 547 10.62 7.17 4.46
CA GLN A 547 11.76 7.23 3.54
C GLN A 547 11.99 5.84 2.93
N GLY A 548 12.59 5.80 1.76
CA GLY A 548 12.86 4.56 1.05
C GLY A 548 13.47 4.80 -0.30
N ILE A 549 14.34 3.89 -0.74
CA ILE A 549 14.97 3.95 -2.05
C ILE A 549 14.88 2.57 -2.69
N ALA A 550 14.55 2.55 -3.97
CA ALA A 550 14.60 1.35 -4.79
C ALA A 550 15.45 1.65 -6.02
N LEU A 551 16.38 0.74 -6.33
CA LEU A 551 17.25 0.84 -7.50
C LEU A 551 16.97 -0.30 -8.45
N GLY A 552 16.96 0.02 -9.74
CA GLY A 552 16.71 -0.91 -10.82
C GLY A 552 17.79 -0.94 -11.88
N LEU A 553 17.60 -1.87 -12.81
CA LEU A 553 18.44 -2.04 -13.98
C LEU A 553 18.52 -0.72 -14.78
N ARG A 554 19.61 -0.60 -15.56
CA ARG A 554 19.96 0.59 -16.35
C ARG A 554 20.04 1.92 -15.60
N GLY A 555 20.17 1.92 -14.26
CA GLY A 555 20.36 3.13 -13.46
C GLY A 555 19.06 3.81 -13.00
N LYS A 556 17.93 3.10 -13.07
CA LYS A 556 16.64 3.61 -12.62
C LYS A 556 16.61 3.74 -11.10
N LEU A 557 16.58 4.96 -10.58
CA LEU A 557 16.50 5.27 -9.15
C LEU A 557 15.08 5.74 -8.80
N LEU A 558 14.47 5.11 -7.80
CA LEU A 558 13.28 5.61 -7.14
C LEU A 558 13.64 6.11 -5.74
N THR A 559 13.29 7.35 -5.42
CA THR A 559 13.44 7.94 -4.09
C THR A 559 12.07 8.20 -3.47
N ARG A 560 11.90 7.92 -2.18
CA ARG A 560 10.66 8.14 -1.43
C ARG A 560 10.87 9.20 -0.38
N ALA A 561 10.14 10.31 -0.49
CA ALA A 561 10.12 11.38 0.48
C ALA A 561 8.66 11.73 0.81
N GLY A 562 8.33 11.91 2.09
CA GLY A 562 6.95 12.19 2.54
C GLY A 562 5.94 11.12 2.10
N GLY A 563 6.37 9.87 1.91
CA GLY A 563 5.53 8.78 1.41
C GLY A 563 5.19 8.81 -0.09
N ARG A 564 5.80 9.71 -0.89
CA ARG A 564 5.67 9.73 -2.36
C ARG A 564 6.97 9.27 -3.01
N TRP A 565 6.85 8.48 -4.07
CA TRP A 565 7.97 8.02 -4.89
C TRP A 565 8.21 8.96 -6.08
N SER A 566 9.44 9.41 -6.26
CA SER A 566 9.96 10.14 -7.41
C SER A 566 11.00 9.30 -8.14
N ALA A 567 11.08 9.44 -9.47
CA ALA A 567 11.97 8.63 -10.30
C ALA A 567 13.04 9.49 -11.00
N THR A 568 14.30 9.14 -10.81
CA THR A 568 15.47 9.72 -11.48
C THR A 568 16.16 8.63 -12.29
N VAL A 569 16.86 8.99 -13.36
CA VAL A 569 17.76 8.08 -14.08
C VAL A 569 19.19 8.54 -13.83
N LEU A 570 20.01 7.70 -13.22
CA LEU A 570 21.43 7.97 -13.06
C LEU A 570 22.15 7.68 -14.39
N PRO A 571 23.23 8.40 -14.74
CA PRO A 571 24.07 8.12 -15.91
C PRO A 571 24.94 6.86 -15.73
N ILE A 572 24.37 5.82 -15.11
CA ILE A 572 25.07 4.66 -14.56
C ILE A 572 24.29 3.40 -14.96
N ARG A 573 24.72 2.74 -16.04
CA ARG A 573 24.16 1.47 -16.50
C ARG A 573 24.88 0.28 -15.84
N GLY A 574 24.23 -0.89 -15.84
CA GLY A 574 24.83 -2.15 -15.40
C GLY A 574 24.73 -2.48 -13.90
N ILE A 575 23.96 -1.72 -13.11
CA ILE A 575 23.74 -2.03 -11.68
C ILE A 575 22.98 -3.36 -11.51
N TYR A 576 23.47 -4.24 -10.63
CA TYR A 576 22.83 -5.53 -10.29
C TYR A 576 22.31 -5.60 -8.86
N ARG A 577 22.97 -4.94 -7.90
CA ARG A 577 22.46 -4.80 -6.53
C ARG A 577 22.84 -3.43 -5.99
N ALA A 578 22.03 -2.91 -5.09
CA ALA A 578 22.38 -1.75 -4.28
C ALA A 578 21.84 -1.87 -2.87
N LEU A 579 22.51 -1.19 -1.96
CA LEU A 579 22.10 -0.97 -0.58
C LEU A 579 22.22 0.51 -0.23
N TRP A 580 21.55 0.87 0.86
CA TRP A 580 21.70 2.16 1.48
C TRP A 580 22.18 1.95 2.93
N SER A 581 23.02 2.86 3.44
CA SER A 581 23.56 2.82 4.81
C SER A 581 22.45 2.92 5.87
N ALA A 582 22.68 2.37 7.06
CA ALA A 582 21.65 2.35 8.12
C ALA A 582 21.20 3.75 8.59
N ASP A 583 21.99 4.79 8.33
CA ASP A 583 21.76 6.19 8.72
C ASP A 583 20.95 7.02 7.72
N GLY A 584 20.60 6.49 6.55
CA GLY A 584 19.85 7.25 5.54
C GLY A 584 20.67 8.27 4.75
N ARG A 585 22.02 8.19 4.76
CA ARG A 585 22.89 9.18 4.09
C ARG A 585 23.79 8.68 2.95
N SER A 586 24.01 7.38 2.77
CA SER A 586 24.93 6.87 1.73
C SER A 586 24.38 5.69 0.93
N LEU A 587 24.36 5.83 -0.39
CA LEU A 587 24.09 4.78 -1.37
C LEU A 587 25.38 4.01 -1.69
N VAL A 588 25.29 2.68 -1.79
CA VAL A 588 26.31 1.87 -2.45
C VAL A 588 25.65 0.93 -3.46
N ALA A 589 26.04 1.05 -4.73
CA ALA A 589 25.58 0.19 -5.81
C ALA A 589 26.74 -0.56 -6.46
N VAL A 590 26.49 -1.80 -6.85
CA VAL A 590 27.45 -2.68 -7.52
C VAL A 590 26.84 -3.34 -8.76
N GLY A 591 27.67 -3.76 -9.71
CA GLY A 591 27.18 -4.40 -10.91
C GLY A 591 28.23 -4.85 -11.92
N HIS A 592 27.81 -4.80 -13.19
CA HIS A 592 28.51 -5.31 -14.37
C HIS A 592 29.95 -4.79 -14.50
N ARG A 593 30.89 -5.68 -14.87
CA ARG A 593 32.32 -5.37 -15.08
C ARG A 593 32.93 -4.54 -13.95
N GLY A 594 32.81 -5.04 -12.73
CA GLY A 594 33.41 -4.44 -11.54
C GLY A 594 32.83 -3.07 -11.18
N LEU A 595 31.63 -2.70 -11.64
CA LEU A 595 31.03 -1.41 -11.31
C LEU A 595 30.86 -1.28 -9.78
N ILE A 596 31.45 -0.24 -9.18
CA ILE A 596 31.18 0.22 -7.82
C ILE A 596 30.82 1.70 -7.88
N VAL A 597 29.73 2.08 -7.20
CA VAL A 597 29.27 3.47 -7.07
C VAL A 597 28.93 3.74 -5.62
N ILE A 598 29.45 4.85 -5.09
CA ILE A 598 29.11 5.40 -3.77
C ILE A 598 28.47 6.78 -3.99
N GLY A 599 27.44 7.14 -3.23
CA GLY A 599 26.81 8.46 -3.32
C GLY A 599 26.01 8.80 -2.09
N ASP A 600 25.42 10.00 -2.03
CA ASP A 600 24.64 10.50 -0.89
C ASP A 600 23.13 10.69 -1.20
N GLY A 601 22.71 10.29 -2.41
CA GLY A 601 21.36 10.53 -2.94
C GLY A 601 21.26 11.72 -3.88
N LYS A 602 22.22 12.67 -3.81
CA LYS A 602 22.33 13.85 -4.67
C LYS A 602 23.50 13.69 -5.64
N ALA A 603 24.69 13.38 -5.12
CA ALA A 603 25.93 13.15 -5.85
C ALA A 603 26.33 11.66 -5.83
N TYR A 604 27.05 11.24 -6.87
CA TYR A 604 27.48 9.84 -7.06
C TYR A 604 28.89 9.80 -7.66
N ARG A 605 29.76 8.99 -7.07
CA ARG A 605 31.16 8.78 -7.47
C ARG A 605 31.37 7.31 -7.81
N ARG A 606 32.00 7.04 -8.96
CA ARG A 606 32.48 5.70 -9.33
C ARG A 606 33.79 5.40 -8.59
N ILE A 607 33.93 4.18 -8.09
CA ILE A 607 35.16 3.69 -7.47
C ILE A 607 35.81 2.66 -8.41
N LYS A 608 37.12 2.78 -8.65
CA LYS A 608 37.89 1.82 -9.45
C LYS A 608 38.02 0.51 -8.66
N SER A 609 37.48 -0.58 -9.20
CA SER A 609 37.38 -1.88 -8.51
C SER A 609 38.56 -2.82 -8.74
N ASN A 610 39.37 -2.55 -9.78
CA ASN A 610 40.46 -3.41 -10.25
C ASN A 610 40.04 -4.84 -10.61
N THR A 611 38.78 -5.04 -11.01
CA THR A 611 38.28 -6.33 -11.55
C THR A 611 37.35 -6.11 -12.74
N ALA A 612 37.36 -7.07 -13.69
CA ALA A 612 36.43 -7.13 -14.81
C ALA A 612 35.21 -8.03 -14.52
N GLU A 613 35.15 -8.67 -13.33
CA GLU A 613 34.09 -9.57 -12.92
C GLU A 613 32.82 -8.83 -12.47
N ASP A 614 31.66 -9.45 -12.64
CA ASP A 614 30.38 -8.87 -12.26
C ASP A 614 30.17 -8.93 -10.75
N LEU A 615 29.89 -7.78 -10.13
CA LEU A 615 29.57 -7.69 -8.70
C LEU A 615 28.05 -7.85 -8.49
N LEU A 616 27.67 -8.90 -7.76
CA LEU A 616 26.29 -9.35 -7.58
C LEU A 616 25.74 -8.98 -6.20
N ALA A 617 26.61 -8.85 -5.20
CA ALA A 617 26.23 -8.56 -3.83
C ALA A 617 27.09 -7.45 -3.22
N VAL A 618 26.50 -6.67 -2.32
CA VAL A 618 27.19 -5.63 -1.54
C VAL A 618 26.66 -5.61 -0.11
N GLN A 619 27.48 -5.21 0.85
CA GLN A 619 27.14 -5.01 2.26
C GLN A 619 28.00 -3.87 2.82
N ARG A 620 27.38 -2.82 3.37
CA ARG A 620 28.09 -1.71 4.05
C ARG A 620 28.08 -1.90 5.57
N CYS A 621 29.20 -1.56 6.19
CA CYS A 621 29.55 -1.86 7.58
C CYS A 621 30.34 -0.68 8.17
N GLY A 622 29.68 0.46 8.38
CA GLY A 622 30.35 1.72 8.72
C GLY A 622 31.14 2.27 7.53
N THR A 623 32.45 2.39 7.70
CA THR A 623 33.43 2.78 6.66
C THR A 623 33.80 1.63 5.72
N THR A 624 33.70 0.38 6.18
CA THR A 624 33.99 -0.81 5.36
C THR A 624 32.79 -1.17 4.48
N ILE A 625 33.05 -1.52 3.22
CA ILE A 625 32.08 -2.10 2.28
C ILE A 625 32.65 -3.41 1.76
N TYR A 626 31.85 -4.47 1.79
CA TYR A 626 32.15 -5.74 1.14
C TYR A 626 31.32 -5.88 -0.14
N ALA A 627 31.92 -6.37 -1.24
CA ALA A 627 31.22 -6.65 -2.49
C ALA A 627 31.63 -8.00 -3.08
N SER A 628 30.66 -8.88 -3.38
CA SER A 628 30.90 -10.21 -3.93
C SER A 628 30.37 -10.37 -5.35
N GLY A 629 30.97 -11.27 -6.14
CA GLY A 629 30.71 -11.35 -7.58
C GLY A 629 30.94 -12.71 -8.24
N THR A 630 31.13 -12.70 -9.56
CA THR A 630 31.44 -13.89 -10.37
C THR A 630 32.85 -14.41 -10.11
N ARG A 631 33.11 -15.68 -10.46
CA ARG A 631 34.39 -16.39 -10.28
C ARG A 631 35.02 -16.24 -8.88
N GLY A 632 34.21 -16.29 -7.82
CA GLY A 632 34.71 -16.14 -6.45
C GLY A 632 35.08 -14.73 -6.02
N THR A 633 34.88 -13.71 -6.87
CA THR A 633 35.29 -12.33 -6.60
C THR A 633 34.73 -11.83 -5.28
N MET A 634 35.62 -11.34 -4.42
CA MET A 634 35.28 -10.74 -3.14
C MET A 634 36.18 -9.52 -2.96
N LEU A 635 35.57 -8.34 -2.84
CA LEU A 635 36.26 -7.08 -2.62
C LEU A 635 35.92 -6.55 -1.23
N ARG A 636 36.91 -5.95 -0.58
CA ARG A 636 36.77 -5.12 0.61
C ARG A 636 37.22 -3.70 0.24
N ILE A 637 36.33 -2.74 0.45
CA ILE A 637 36.56 -1.32 0.20
C ILE A 637 36.56 -0.63 1.56
N GLU A 638 37.58 0.17 1.86
CA GLU A 638 37.61 1.02 3.05
C GLU A 638 37.47 2.48 2.62
N GLU A 639 36.48 3.17 3.17
CA GLU A 639 36.25 4.60 2.95
C GLU A 639 36.71 5.39 4.19
N ALA A 640 37.80 6.14 4.05
CA ALA A 640 38.37 7.03 5.05
C ALA A 640 38.62 8.40 4.42
N ASP A 641 38.23 9.48 5.10
CA ASP A 641 38.46 10.88 4.69
C ASP A 641 38.03 11.19 3.24
N GLY A 642 36.93 10.55 2.81
CA GLY A 642 36.37 10.68 1.46
C GLY A 642 37.09 9.86 0.37
N VAL A 643 38.22 9.23 0.68
CA VAL A 643 39.00 8.35 -0.20
C VAL A 643 38.56 6.90 -0.01
N ALA A 644 38.38 6.16 -1.10
CA ALA A 644 38.01 4.75 -1.07
C ALA A 644 39.18 3.89 -1.57
N SER A 645 39.75 3.06 -0.70
CA SER A 645 40.76 2.06 -1.08
C SER A 645 40.09 0.70 -1.33
N VAL A 646 40.45 0.01 -2.41
CA VAL A 646 39.86 -1.29 -2.78
C VAL A 646 40.90 -2.40 -2.70
N ARG A 647 40.59 -3.48 -1.97
CA ARG A 647 41.43 -4.68 -1.84
C ARG A 647 40.62 -5.92 -2.19
N GLY A 648 41.20 -6.84 -2.96
CA GLY A 648 40.63 -8.17 -3.17
C GLY A 648 40.84 -9.05 -1.93
N GLU A 649 39.83 -9.82 -1.53
CA GLU A 649 39.96 -10.87 -0.52
C GLU A 649 39.93 -12.25 -1.20
N ARG A 650 40.91 -13.11 -0.87
CA ARG A 650 40.94 -14.49 -1.38
C ARG A 650 39.88 -15.34 -0.66
N VAL A 651 38.78 -15.62 -1.36
CA VAL A 651 37.79 -16.62 -0.93
C VAL A 651 38.12 -17.95 -1.61
N PRO A 652 38.27 -19.08 -0.88
CA PRO A 652 38.47 -20.39 -1.48
C PRO A 652 37.16 -20.97 -2.03
N ALA A 653 36.59 -20.30 -3.03
CA ALA A 653 35.39 -20.68 -3.77
C ALA A 653 35.47 -20.10 -5.20
N GLY A 654 35.48 -20.95 -6.23
CA GLY A 654 35.47 -20.51 -7.64
C GLY A 654 34.07 -20.18 -8.20
N GLN A 655 33.03 -20.42 -7.41
CA GLN A 655 31.62 -20.27 -7.82
C GLN A 655 31.18 -18.80 -7.80
N ARG A 656 30.02 -18.48 -8.41
CA ARG A 656 29.45 -17.12 -8.32
C ARG A 656 28.92 -16.87 -6.91
N LEU A 657 29.30 -15.74 -6.31
CA LEU A 657 28.91 -15.33 -4.96
C LEU A 657 27.77 -14.29 -5.04
N ARG A 658 26.54 -14.73 -4.76
CA ARG A 658 25.29 -13.99 -5.04
C ARG A 658 24.76 -13.18 -3.87
N GLY A 659 24.81 -13.74 -2.66
CA GLY A 659 24.23 -13.15 -1.45
C GLY A 659 25.32 -12.84 -0.43
N LEU A 660 25.21 -11.71 0.25
CA LEU A 660 26.18 -11.24 1.25
C LEU A 660 25.46 -10.50 2.38
N ALA A 661 25.78 -10.83 3.63
CA ALA A 661 25.28 -10.20 4.85
C ALA A 661 26.26 -10.32 6.03
N GLY A 662 26.08 -9.49 7.06
CA GLY A 662 26.96 -9.43 8.24
C GLY A 662 28.17 -8.52 8.04
N CYS A 663 28.78 -8.09 9.14
CA CYS A 663 29.82 -7.08 9.19
C CYS A 663 31.06 -7.47 10.01
N ARG A 664 30.90 -8.16 11.15
CA ARG A 664 32.01 -8.63 12.00
C ARG A 664 32.62 -9.91 11.45
N SER A 665 31.75 -10.84 11.07
CA SER A 665 32.00 -12.12 10.42
C SER A 665 31.10 -12.28 9.19
N PRO A 666 31.30 -11.49 8.12
CA PRO A 666 30.49 -11.56 6.90
C PRO A 666 30.29 -12.98 6.37
N ILE A 667 29.07 -13.27 5.94
CA ILE A 667 28.66 -14.53 5.33
C ILE A 667 28.30 -14.26 3.87
N VAL A 668 28.89 -15.02 2.96
CA VAL A 668 28.59 -14.98 1.53
C VAL A 668 28.08 -16.34 1.05
N VAL A 669 27.08 -16.33 0.17
CA VAL A 669 26.40 -17.52 -0.37
C VAL A 669 26.30 -17.44 -1.90
N GLY A 670 26.19 -18.57 -2.59
CA GLY A 670 26.19 -18.56 -4.05
C GLY A 670 25.79 -19.85 -4.78
N ASP A 671 26.30 -19.99 -6.00
CA ASP A 671 26.05 -21.14 -6.88
C ASP A 671 26.55 -22.45 -6.24
N ARG A 672 25.87 -23.56 -6.55
CA ARG A 672 26.19 -24.93 -6.06
C ARG A 672 26.23 -25.07 -4.53
N GLY A 673 25.38 -24.34 -3.81
CA GLY A 673 25.27 -24.40 -2.36
C GLY A 673 26.48 -23.85 -1.59
N VAL A 674 27.35 -23.06 -2.22
CA VAL A 674 28.52 -22.51 -1.52
C VAL A 674 28.10 -21.54 -0.41
N ILE A 675 28.70 -21.72 0.77
CA ILE A 675 28.56 -20.84 1.93
C ILE A 675 29.96 -20.62 2.50
N MET A 676 30.38 -19.36 2.59
CA MET A 676 31.66 -18.98 3.18
C MET A 676 31.40 -17.97 4.30
N ALA A 677 32.04 -18.16 5.45
CA ALA A 677 31.99 -17.25 6.59
C ALA A 677 33.39 -16.72 6.88
N ARG A 678 33.54 -15.40 6.94
CA ARG A 678 34.79 -14.72 7.29
C ARG A 678 34.95 -14.74 8.82
N ARG A 679 36.02 -15.32 9.35
CA ARG A 679 36.32 -15.38 10.79
C ARG A 679 37.78 -15.01 11.02
N ARG A 680 38.05 -14.04 11.91
CA ARG A 680 39.40 -13.52 12.20
C ARG A 680 40.19 -13.18 10.92
N GLY A 681 39.55 -12.51 9.96
CA GLY A 681 40.15 -12.13 8.68
C GLY A 681 40.18 -13.21 7.59
N VAL A 682 39.93 -14.48 7.91
CA VAL A 682 40.03 -15.61 6.98
C VAL A 682 38.66 -16.14 6.58
N TRP A 683 38.44 -16.38 5.28
CA TRP A 683 37.24 -17.04 4.78
C TRP A 683 37.31 -18.55 4.96
N ARG A 684 36.31 -19.13 5.64
CA ARG A 684 36.17 -20.58 5.83
C ARG A 684 34.85 -21.07 5.26
N ARG A 685 34.86 -22.25 4.64
CA ARG A 685 33.66 -22.89 4.10
C ARG A 685 32.80 -23.42 5.24
N GLU A 686 31.50 -23.16 5.17
CA GLU A 686 30.48 -23.83 5.99
C GLU A 686 29.64 -24.74 5.06
N SER A 687 29.11 -25.84 5.60
CA SER A 687 28.29 -26.78 4.83
C SER A 687 26.85 -26.83 5.36
N SER A 688 25.91 -27.00 4.44
CA SER A 688 24.49 -27.21 4.68
C SER A 688 23.98 -28.58 4.23
N GLY A 689 24.85 -29.38 3.57
CA GLY A 689 24.45 -30.62 2.89
C GLY A 689 23.54 -30.41 1.67
N ARG A 690 23.39 -29.18 1.16
CA ARG A 690 22.56 -28.86 -0.01
C ARG A 690 23.39 -28.23 -1.13
N MET A 691 23.16 -28.68 -2.35
CA MET A 691 23.85 -28.20 -3.57
C MET A 691 23.03 -27.19 -4.38
N ASN A 692 21.79 -26.87 -3.96
CA ASN A 692 20.93 -25.88 -4.60
C ASN A 692 21.60 -24.49 -4.65
N ASN A 693 21.31 -23.70 -5.69
CA ASN A 693 21.84 -22.35 -5.78
C ASN A 693 21.22 -21.44 -4.70
N LEU A 694 22.07 -20.69 -3.98
CA LEU A 694 21.68 -19.75 -2.93
C LEU A 694 21.77 -18.32 -3.49
N TYR A 695 20.68 -17.57 -3.42
CA TYR A 695 20.56 -16.24 -4.06
C TYR A 695 20.76 -15.09 -3.08
N ALA A 696 20.27 -15.22 -1.86
CA ALA A 696 20.36 -14.18 -0.84
C ALA A 696 20.59 -14.77 0.55
N VAL A 697 21.21 -13.97 1.42
CA VAL A 697 21.40 -14.28 2.84
C VAL A 697 21.11 -13.03 3.66
N TRP A 698 20.53 -13.24 4.83
CA TRP A 698 20.35 -12.25 5.89
C TRP A 698 21.03 -12.76 7.16
N ALA A 699 21.61 -11.87 7.95
CA ALA A 699 22.19 -12.19 9.25
C ALA A 699 21.67 -11.22 10.31
N ASP A 700 21.51 -11.69 11.54
CA ASP A 700 21.12 -10.84 12.66
C ASP A 700 22.26 -9.90 13.08
N ALA A 701 21.95 -8.82 13.80
CA ALA A 701 22.94 -7.82 14.21
C ALA A 701 24.07 -8.36 15.13
N LYS A 702 23.88 -9.53 15.77
CA LYS A 702 24.90 -10.24 16.55
C LYS A 702 25.58 -11.37 15.75
N GLU A 703 25.14 -11.64 14.53
CA GLU A 703 25.64 -12.66 13.58
C GLU A 703 25.67 -14.09 14.15
N ARG A 704 24.79 -14.35 15.13
CA ARG A 704 24.58 -15.66 15.77
C ARG A 704 23.60 -16.51 14.96
N GLU A 705 22.64 -15.86 14.31
CA GLU A 705 21.70 -16.47 13.37
C GLU A 705 21.82 -15.83 11.99
N ALA A 706 21.72 -16.68 10.96
CA ALA A 706 21.64 -16.25 9.57
C ALA A 706 20.62 -17.12 8.82
N VAL A 707 20.04 -16.57 7.76
CA VAL A 707 19.07 -17.27 6.91
C VAL A 707 19.46 -17.04 5.46
N ALA A 708 19.73 -18.12 4.73
CA ALA A 708 20.01 -18.11 3.30
C ALA A 708 18.83 -18.72 2.55
N VAL A 709 18.52 -18.18 1.38
CA VAL A 709 17.38 -18.61 0.56
C VAL A 709 17.81 -18.92 -0.87
N GLY A 710 17.14 -19.89 -1.48
CA GLY A 710 17.62 -20.51 -2.71
C GLY A 710 16.55 -21.06 -3.65
N GLU A 711 17.07 -21.79 -4.62
CA GLU A 711 16.33 -22.59 -5.59
C GLU A 711 15.41 -23.63 -4.93
N GLY A 712 14.30 -23.97 -5.60
CA GLY A 712 13.34 -24.96 -5.09
C GLY A 712 12.59 -24.57 -3.82
N GLY A 713 12.55 -23.27 -3.47
CA GLY A 713 11.96 -22.78 -2.24
C GLY A 713 12.79 -23.04 -0.98
N LEU A 714 14.06 -23.43 -1.15
CA LEU A 714 14.97 -23.74 -0.06
C LEU A 714 15.19 -22.53 0.86
N VAL A 715 15.00 -22.77 2.16
CA VAL A 715 15.47 -21.89 3.24
C VAL A 715 16.44 -22.69 4.11
N LEU A 716 17.63 -22.13 4.32
CA LEU A 716 18.64 -22.64 5.25
C LEU A 716 18.77 -21.66 6.42
N ARG A 717 18.60 -22.13 7.65
CA ARG A 717 18.94 -21.36 8.85
C ARG A 717 20.25 -21.83 9.46
N ARG A 718 21.10 -20.86 9.81
CA ARG A 718 22.31 -21.02 10.60
C ARG A 718 22.02 -20.76 12.07
N ARG A 719 22.37 -21.69 12.96
CA ARG A 719 22.42 -21.48 14.42
C ARG A 719 23.71 -22.11 14.96
N GLY A 720 24.46 -21.38 15.79
CA GLY A 720 25.72 -21.88 16.37
C GLY A 720 26.77 -22.31 15.34
N GLY A 721 26.78 -21.67 14.16
CA GLY A 721 27.68 -22.03 13.04
C GLY A 721 27.29 -23.28 12.23
N ARG A 722 26.17 -23.95 12.55
CA ARG A 722 25.63 -25.07 11.77
C ARG A 722 24.43 -24.64 10.95
N TRP A 723 24.34 -25.07 9.69
CA TRP A 723 23.20 -24.80 8.81
C TRP A 723 22.24 -25.99 8.79
N ARG A 724 20.93 -25.72 8.79
CA ARG A 724 19.86 -26.71 8.62
C ARG A 724 18.80 -26.17 7.66
N ALA A 725 18.21 -27.04 6.85
CA ALA A 725 17.08 -26.67 6.00
C ALA A 725 15.79 -26.55 6.83
N GLU A 726 14.99 -25.53 6.56
CA GLU A 726 13.67 -25.33 7.16
C GLU A 726 12.57 -25.69 6.14
N ARG A 727 11.44 -26.20 6.61
CA ARG A 727 10.28 -26.47 5.75
C ARG A 727 9.61 -25.15 5.35
N THR A 728 9.21 -25.04 4.09
CA THR A 728 8.53 -23.85 3.53
C THR A 728 7.28 -24.27 2.75
N PRO A 729 6.29 -23.37 2.58
CA PRO A 729 5.06 -23.64 1.84
C PRO A 729 5.19 -23.36 0.32
N LEU A 730 6.41 -23.25 -0.21
CA LEU A 730 6.68 -22.93 -1.61
C LEU A 730 7.80 -23.81 -2.17
N ALA A 731 7.63 -24.28 -3.40
CA ALA A 731 8.70 -24.90 -4.19
C ALA A 731 9.36 -23.91 -5.19
N GLN A 732 8.91 -22.65 -5.23
CA GLN A 732 9.46 -21.63 -6.13
C GLN A 732 10.76 -21.04 -5.60
N THR A 733 11.73 -20.80 -6.49
CA THR A 733 13.01 -20.15 -6.18
C THR A 733 12.84 -18.81 -5.46
N LEU A 734 13.41 -18.74 -4.26
CA LEU A 734 13.48 -17.55 -3.41
C LEU A 734 14.77 -16.78 -3.75
N ILE A 735 14.64 -15.46 -3.94
CA ILE A 735 15.74 -14.62 -4.45
C ILE A 735 16.07 -13.40 -3.59
N GLY A 736 15.23 -13.07 -2.61
CA GLY A 736 15.51 -12.06 -1.60
C GLY A 736 15.05 -12.53 -0.23
N VAL A 737 15.83 -12.21 0.80
CA VAL A 737 15.47 -12.44 2.22
C VAL A 737 15.91 -11.24 3.07
N TRP A 738 15.06 -10.85 4.00
CA TRP A 738 15.33 -9.78 4.97
C TRP A 738 14.48 -9.97 6.22
N GLY A 739 15.00 -9.64 7.40
CA GLY A 739 14.23 -9.66 8.64
C GLY A 739 14.49 -8.47 9.55
N ARG A 740 13.51 -8.23 10.43
CA ARG A 740 13.65 -7.33 11.60
C ARG A 740 14.38 -8.01 12.75
N SER A 741 14.26 -9.33 12.85
CA SER A 741 14.91 -10.17 13.86
C SER A 741 14.95 -11.63 13.37
N PRO A 742 15.67 -12.54 14.05
CA PRO A 742 15.61 -13.98 13.74
C PRO A 742 14.21 -14.61 13.84
N ARG A 743 13.23 -13.90 14.43
CA ARG A 743 11.83 -14.30 14.59
C ARG A 743 10.84 -13.47 13.76
N ASP A 744 11.30 -12.59 12.87
CA ASP A 744 10.44 -11.82 11.97
C ASP A 744 11.17 -11.60 10.63
N LEU A 745 11.04 -12.59 9.74
CA LEU A 745 11.79 -12.70 8.47
C LEU A 745 10.83 -12.81 7.28
N TYR A 746 11.18 -12.16 6.18
CA TYR A 746 10.44 -12.20 4.92
C TYR A 746 11.37 -12.72 3.82
N ALA A 747 10.89 -13.66 3.01
CA ALA A 747 11.57 -14.08 1.78
C ALA A 747 10.63 -13.96 0.58
N VAL A 748 11.18 -13.59 -0.58
CA VAL A 748 10.41 -13.30 -1.81
C VAL A 748 10.86 -14.17 -2.98
N SER A 749 9.90 -14.58 -3.80
CA SER A 749 10.13 -15.37 -5.02
C SER A 749 9.97 -14.53 -6.28
N ARG A 750 10.63 -14.95 -7.36
CA ARG A 750 10.46 -14.35 -8.70
C ARG A 750 9.01 -14.39 -9.20
N GLY A 751 8.20 -15.34 -8.74
CA GLY A 751 6.76 -15.44 -9.02
C GLY A 751 5.86 -14.53 -8.17
N GLY A 752 6.46 -13.53 -7.51
CA GLY A 752 5.72 -12.50 -6.78
C GLY A 752 5.02 -13.01 -5.51
N ASN A 753 5.47 -14.13 -4.95
CA ASN A 753 5.04 -14.61 -3.64
C ASN A 753 5.99 -14.12 -2.54
N VAL A 754 5.44 -13.91 -1.33
CA VAL A 754 6.21 -13.67 -0.10
C VAL A 754 5.90 -14.78 0.90
N ILE A 755 6.91 -15.31 1.57
CA ILE A 755 6.75 -16.10 2.80
C ILE A 755 7.25 -15.28 4.00
N HIS A 756 6.58 -15.44 5.14
CA HIS A 756 6.87 -14.76 6.40
C HIS A 756 7.12 -15.80 7.48
N TYR A 757 8.22 -15.66 8.21
CA TYR A 757 8.53 -16.41 9.43
C TYR A 757 8.08 -15.60 10.64
N ASP A 758 7.14 -16.14 11.40
CA ASP A 758 6.50 -15.51 12.56
C ASP A 758 7.24 -15.71 13.90
N GLY A 759 8.32 -16.50 13.88
CA GLY A 759 9.05 -16.95 15.07
C GLY A 759 9.03 -18.46 15.24
N GLU A 760 8.07 -19.13 14.59
CA GLU A 760 7.81 -20.57 14.69
C GLU A 760 7.91 -21.22 13.31
N THR A 761 7.17 -20.71 12.32
CA THR A 761 6.96 -21.35 11.01
C THR A 761 6.99 -20.36 9.84
N TRP A 762 7.36 -20.86 8.66
CA TRP A 762 7.21 -20.10 7.41
C TRP A 762 5.78 -20.23 6.88
N ARG A 763 5.04 -19.12 6.81
CA ARG A 763 3.68 -19.06 6.26
C ARG A 763 3.65 -18.25 4.96
N LEU A 764 2.76 -18.63 4.03
CA LEU A 764 2.56 -17.90 2.78
C LEU A 764 1.83 -16.58 3.03
N HIS A 765 2.50 -15.46 2.77
CA HIS A 765 1.97 -14.11 2.98
C HIS A 765 1.70 -13.43 1.63
N ARG A 766 0.57 -13.80 0.99
CA ARG A 766 0.24 -13.42 -0.40
C ARG A 766 0.40 -11.91 -0.71
N SER A 767 0.98 -11.62 -1.88
CA SER A 767 1.19 -10.28 -2.44
C SER A 767 0.49 -10.13 -3.80
N PRO A 768 0.06 -8.92 -4.19
CA PRO A 768 -0.60 -8.68 -5.49
C PRO A 768 0.38 -8.60 -6.68
N ALA A 769 1.70 -8.69 -6.45
CA ALA A 769 2.68 -8.68 -7.52
C ALA A 769 2.76 -10.04 -8.25
N ALA A 770 3.04 -9.97 -9.55
CA ALA A 770 3.45 -11.10 -10.39
C ALA A 770 4.95 -11.40 -10.28
N CYS A 771 5.76 -10.39 -9.91
CA CYS A 771 7.20 -10.50 -9.81
C CYS A 771 7.75 -9.67 -8.64
N LEU A 772 8.57 -10.29 -7.79
CA LEU A 772 9.35 -9.66 -6.73
C LEU A 772 10.80 -10.16 -6.81
N LEU A 773 11.76 -9.25 -6.66
CA LEU A 773 13.19 -9.51 -6.79
C LEU A 773 13.97 -9.22 -5.50
N ALA A 774 13.51 -8.27 -4.68
CA ALA A 774 14.14 -7.94 -3.41
C ALA A 774 13.12 -7.55 -2.33
N VAL A 775 13.52 -7.71 -1.07
CA VAL A 775 12.77 -7.32 0.13
C VAL A 775 13.72 -6.64 1.11
N GLY A 776 13.23 -5.63 1.80
CA GLY A 776 13.99 -4.81 2.75
C GLY A 776 13.06 -3.97 3.61
N GLY A 777 13.59 -3.25 4.59
CA GLY A 777 12.76 -2.45 5.49
C GLY A 777 13.51 -1.89 6.67
N ASN A 778 12.75 -1.47 7.68
CA ASN A 778 13.22 -1.04 8.98
C ASN A 778 12.32 -1.62 10.09
N ALA A 779 12.50 -1.22 11.36
CA ALA A 779 11.68 -1.71 12.47
C ALA A 779 10.16 -1.53 12.24
N SER A 780 9.74 -0.44 11.59
CA SER A 780 8.34 -0.05 11.40
C SER A 780 7.69 -0.60 10.12
N GLU A 781 8.43 -0.68 9.00
CA GLU A 781 7.86 -1.03 7.70
C GLU A 781 8.70 -2.05 6.91
N VAL A 782 8.02 -2.82 6.06
CA VAL A 782 8.62 -3.79 5.13
C VAL A 782 8.21 -3.41 3.71
N LEU A 783 9.19 -3.33 2.83
CA LEU A 783 9.06 -3.03 1.40
C LEU A 783 9.52 -4.25 0.59
N ALA A 784 8.83 -4.52 -0.50
CA ALA A 784 9.25 -5.51 -1.50
C ALA A 784 9.20 -4.86 -2.88
N VAL A 785 10.19 -5.15 -3.71
CA VAL A 785 10.31 -4.57 -5.05
C VAL A 785 10.55 -5.64 -6.10
N GLY A 786 10.23 -5.35 -7.36
CA GLY A 786 10.42 -6.29 -8.45
C GLY A 786 10.34 -5.66 -9.83
N CYS A 787 9.77 -6.42 -10.78
CA CYS A 787 9.67 -6.05 -12.19
C CYS A 787 8.92 -4.71 -12.38
N SER A 788 9.24 -4.02 -13.48
CA SER A 788 8.48 -2.86 -13.96
C SER A 788 8.32 -1.71 -12.96
N CYS A 789 9.40 -1.36 -12.26
CA CYS A 789 9.40 -0.38 -11.17
C CYS A 789 8.43 -0.67 -10.02
N GLY A 790 7.98 -1.93 -9.87
CA GLY A 790 7.02 -2.34 -8.85
C GLY A 790 7.57 -2.23 -7.43
N VAL A 791 6.87 -1.46 -6.58
CA VAL A 791 7.11 -1.30 -5.15
C VAL A 791 5.84 -1.61 -4.37
N LEU A 792 5.93 -2.58 -3.47
CA LEU A 792 4.92 -2.92 -2.47
C LEU A 792 5.38 -2.50 -1.08
N ARG A 793 4.44 -2.05 -0.24
CA ARG A 793 4.62 -1.94 1.22
C ARG A 793 3.65 -2.83 1.97
N LEU A 794 4.13 -3.48 3.01
CA LEU A 794 3.32 -4.18 4.00
C LEU A 794 2.67 -3.18 4.95
N LYS A 795 1.34 -3.03 4.91
CA LYS A 795 0.59 -2.30 5.93
C LYS A 795 0.07 -3.28 6.98
N ARG A 796 0.52 -3.09 8.23
CA ARG A 796 -0.14 -3.63 9.43
C ARG A 796 -1.41 -2.84 9.74
#